data_AF-A0A1Q6XCL6-F1
#
_entry.id   AF-A0A1Q6XCL6-F1
#
_cell.length_a   1.000
_cell.length_b   1.000
_cell.length_c   1.000
_cell.angle_alpha   90.00
_cell.angle_beta   90.00
_cell.angle_gamma   90.00
#
_symmetry.space_group_name_H-M   'P 1'
#
loop_
_entity.id
_entity.type
_entity.pdbx_description
1 polymer ?
#
loop_
_entity_poly.entity_id
_entity_poly.type
_entity_poly.pdbx_seq_one_letter_code
_entity_poly.pdbx_strand_id
1 'polypeptide(L)'
;MAAPPKKEDPVFKGLKYRPIGPFRGGRSLTASGIPGDPNTYYFGSTGGGVWKSTDGAMTWTSLFDKEAVGSIGSLAVSPSEPNIVYVGTGEACIRGNISHGDGIYKTLDGGKTWKNVGLRDTRAIGKLIVHPRNPDIVYVAALGHPFGPNSERGIFRTTDGGKTWEKVLYKDENTGGIDIAFDPHNPNILFASLWQARRMPWSLSSGGPGSGLYRSNDGGTTWKRLEEHGLPKEPYGRIGVAVAANSDRVYALIEAHEGGLYRSDDGGETWQAVNEGRSIQQRAWYYMHVVADPQEPDTVYVMNVDFYKSTDGGRDFNKVKVPHGDNHGLWIDPRNSRRMIASNDGGATVSLDGGKTWTREDNQPTAQFYHVITDTRTPYYVYGAQQDNSTIAIASRSDNGAIDRSNWYPVGGGEAGYIAPSPPDPNVVYAGDYEGVITRYDKRNGQLKNITITPDLSDGAGAANLEHRFQWTAPILISPHDPNTLYHAGERLFKTTDGGMHWEAISPDLTRNDKSKQQPSGGPINIDDTGTEYYDTIFALAESPVTKDLIWAGTDDGLIHVTKDGGKNWANVTPKDLPEWSRVSLIEASPHDAGTAYVAIDRHQLDDNRPHIYKTGDYGKSWTKITKGIPETTFVRAVREDPKKRGMLYAGTETGVYVSFNDGADWRSLQLNLPTTPIHDLVVKNDDLVLATHGRSFWILDDVSPLRQFSDEFPKQDVHLYTPSTAYRAHNVEDPPKPVLVGQNPPPGAVIYYSVKEAPKGETVIEILDASGNVIRKYSSNKTQNLDEPLDPEDKKPEKEIKPEAGLNRFLWDLRYQGASHVPDYYLFEYRDGSRGPMAMPGKYQVRLTIDGKSQTVPMELKLDSRVNVSQADLQKEFDLLMQIRDQLSRVYDTVNQVEDVRLQVNGLKKRLPQNASTKPVLTSATDLDQKLISVRDDLIQVKIKANEDSLAYPQKVDSKLAFLALTVGDGSDSAPTEAAYRIFDKLKKQADASFARWAEIQKSDLAAFQKMVAGQNIQAIVVPVTESSGAGGAGPR
;
A
#
# COMPACT_ATOMS: atom_id res chain seq x y z
N MET A 1 6.35 25.74 10.81
CA MET A 1 7.69 25.56 10.20
C MET A 1 7.57 24.46 9.15
N ALA A 2 8.15 24.63 7.96
CA ALA A 2 8.09 23.61 6.91
C ALA A 2 8.85 22.35 7.35
N ALA A 3 8.28 21.17 7.11
CA ALA A 3 9.01 19.92 7.28
C ALA A 3 10.22 19.94 6.32
N PRO A 4 11.45 19.69 6.80
CA PRO A 4 12.60 19.59 5.91
C PRO A 4 12.37 18.46 4.89
N PRO A 5 12.91 18.58 3.66
CA PRO A 5 12.81 17.52 2.68
C PRO A 5 13.31 16.19 3.27
N LYS A 6 12.53 15.12 3.03
CA LYS A 6 12.75 13.79 3.58
C LYS A 6 14.20 13.36 3.36
N LYS A 7 14.98 13.28 4.43
CA LYS A 7 16.29 12.64 4.36
C LYS A 7 16.07 11.16 4.67
N GLU A 8 15.72 10.40 3.63
CA GLU A 8 15.73 8.94 3.70
C GLU A 8 17.09 8.50 4.23
N ASP A 9 17.11 7.56 5.18
CA ASP A 9 18.38 7.00 5.63
C ASP A 9 18.92 6.10 4.49
N PRO A 10 20.02 6.48 3.82
CA PRO A 10 20.54 5.73 2.68
C PRO A 10 20.94 4.29 3.06
N VAL A 11 21.12 4.01 4.35
CA VAL A 11 21.44 2.68 4.87
C VAL A 11 20.31 1.68 4.60
N PHE A 12 19.04 2.12 4.60
CA PHE A 12 17.89 1.21 4.52
C PHE A 12 17.25 1.12 3.13
N LYS A 13 17.70 1.93 2.17
CA LYS A 13 17.10 2.09 0.83
C LYS A 13 16.90 0.78 0.04
N GLY A 14 17.65 -0.28 0.36
CA GLY A 14 17.50 -1.62 -0.23
C GLY A 14 16.28 -2.42 0.23
N LEU A 15 15.64 -2.01 1.33
CA LEU A 15 14.39 -2.58 1.82
C LEU A 15 13.20 -2.05 1.02
N LYS A 16 12.11 -2.82 0.91
CA LYS A 16 10.97 -2.46 0.09
C LYS A 16 9.65 -2.89 0.72
N TYR A 17 8.74 -1.93 0.91
CA TYR A 17 7.34 -2.20 1.22
C TYR A 17 6.57 -2.66 -0.02
N ARG A 18 5.55 -3.49 0.17
CA ARG A 18 4.56 -3.81 -0.85
C ARG A 18 3.14 -3.47 -0.40
N PRO A 19 2.29 -2.92 -1.29
CA PRO A 19 0.86 -2.77 -1.01
C PRO A 19 0.18 -4.12 -1.16
N ILE A 20 -0.63 -4.50 -0.17
CA ILE A 20 -1.42 -5.76 -0.23
C ILE A 20 -2.90 -5.53 -0.53
N GLY A 21 -3.34 -4.27 -0.54
CA GLY A 21 -4.73 -3.89 -0.74
C GLY A 21 -5.50 -3.75 0.58
N PRO A 22 -6.84 -3.76 0.54
CA PRO A 22 -7.68 -3.95 -0.64
C PRO A 22 -7.57 -2.76 -1.61
N PHE A 23 -7.92 -2.99 -2.88
CA PHE A 23 -8.16 -1.92 -3.86
C PHE A 23 -9.61 -1.43 -3.71
N ARG A 24 -9.99 -1.04 -2.50
CA ARG A 24 -11.29 -0.48 -2.16
C ARG A 24 -11.09 0.99 -1.78
N GLY A 25 -11.86 1.88 -2.40
CA GLY A 25 -11.74 3.30 -2.14
C GLY A 25 -12.12 3.67 -0.70
N GLY A 26 -11.59 4.82 -0.28
CA GLY A 26 -11.92 5.49 0.98
C GLY A 26 -12.14 6.98 0.74
N ARG A 27 -12.32 7.74 1.84
CA ARG A 27 -12.87 9.09 1.76
C ARG A 27 -12.11 10.03 0.81
N SER A 28 -12.90 10.74 0.01
CA SER A 28 -12.45 11.68 -1.00
C SER A 28 -13.36 12.90 -1.07
N LEU A 29 -12.78 14.09 -0.87
CA LEU A 29 -13.54 15.34 -0.72
C LEU A 29 -13.68 16.14 -2.02
N THR A 30 -12.90 15.80 -3.05
CA THR A 30 -12.81 16.62 -4.26
C THR A 30 -12.50 15.79 -5.50
N ALA A 31 -13.08 16.20 -6.62
CA ALA A 31 -12.80 15.63 -7.93
C ALA A 31 -12.96 16.69 -9.03
N SER A 32 -12.26 16.49 -10.15
CA SER A 32 -12.34 17.37 -11.32
C SER A 32 -12.05 16.58 -12.60
N GLY A 33 -12.75 16.92 -13.69
CA GLY A 33 -12.40 16.46 -15.04
C GLY A 33 -11.79 17.58 -15.89
N ILE A 34 -11.52 17.26 -17.16
CA ILE A 34 -11.10 18.24 -18.18
C ILE A 34 -12.27 18.48 -19.15
N PRO A 35 -12.77 19.72 -19.33
CA PRO A 35 -13.88 20.00 -20.23
C PRO A 35 -13.67 19.42 -21.66
N GLY A 36 -14.60 18.60 -22.12
CA GLY A 36 -14.53 17.90 -23.42
C GLY A 36 -13.62 16.66 -23.55
N ASP A 37 -12.73 16.34 -22.59
CA ASP A 37 -11.90 15.10 -22.63
C ASP A 37 -12.56 13.97 -21.82
N PRO A 38 -13.17 12.95 -22.46
CA PRO A 38 -14.01 11.96 -21.78
C PRO A 38 -13.25 11.01 -20.85
N ASN A 39 -11.92 10.99 -20.91
CA ASN A 39 -11.12 9.95 -20.27
C ASN A 39 -10.30 10.45 -19.08
N THR A 40 -10.02 11.76 -19.01
CA THR A 40 -9.15 12.32 -17.98
C THR A 40 -9.91 12.88 -16.79
N TYR A 41 -9.65 12.31 -15.62
CA TYR A 41 -10.22 12.75 -14.35
C TYR A 41 -9.17 12.75 -13.24
N TYR A 42 -9.40 13.59 -12.24
CA TYR A 42 -8.61 13.69 -11.02
C TYR A 42 -9.51 13.61 -9.80
N PHE A 43 -9.02 13.03 -8.71
CA PHE A 43 -9.63 13.17 -7.39
C PHE A 43 -8.59 13.33 -6.30
N GLY A 44 -9.01 13.91 -5.17
CA GLY A 44 -8.22 14.06 -3.96
C GLY A 44 -8.80 13.22 -2.83
N SER A 45 -7.98 12.31 -2.29
CA SER A 45 -8.31 11.46 -1.15
C SER A 45 -7.82 12.06 0.17
N THR A 46 -8.53 11.76 1.25
CA THR A 46 -8.13 12.13 2.61
C THR A 46 -7.09 11.13 3.14
N GLY A 47 -5.84 11.58 3.28
CA GLY A 47 -4.67 10.75 3.60
C GLY A 47 -4.09 9.95 2.43
N GLY A 48 -4.76 9.91 1.28
CA GLY A 48 -4.38 9.09 0.12
C GLY A 48 -3.78 9.82 -1.08
N GLY A 49 -3.73 11.16 -1.05
CA GLY A 49 -3.11 12.00 -2.09
C GLY A 49 -4.01 12.29 -3.29
N VAL A 50 -3.39 12.77 -4.37
CA VAL A 50 -4.05 13.10 -5.64
C VAL A 50 -3.92 11.93 -6.62
N TRP A 51 -5.01 11.58 -7.27
CA TRP A 51 -5.12 10.47 -8.20
C TRP A 51 -5.58 10.94 -9.57
N LYS A 52 -5.14 10.25 -10.61
CA LYS A 52 -5.52 10.52 -12.00
C LYS A 52 -5.90 9.24 -12.74
N SER A 53 -6.94 9.35 -13.56
CA SER A 53 -7.29 8.38 -14.59
C SER A 53 -7.15 9.05 -15.96
N THR A 54 -6.76 8.26 -16.97
CA THR A 54 -6.74 8.65 -18.39
C THR A 54 -7.48 7.64 -19.28
N ASP A 55 -8.30 6.79 -18.67
CA ASP A 55 -9.01 5.68 -19.31
C ASP A 55 -10.50 5.63 -18.90
N GLY A 56 -11.05 6.76 -18.43
CA GLY A 56 -12.45 6.85 -18.05
C GLY A 56 -12.75 6.22 -16.67
N ALA A 57 -11.84 6.40 -15.70
CA ALA A 57 -11.92 5.87 -14.34
C ALA A 57 -11.91 4.33 -14.24
N MET A 58 -11.39 3.64 -15.27
CA MET A 58 -11.16 2.20 -15.20
C MET A 58 -9.95 1.89 -14.30
N THR A 59 -8.90 2.70 -14.40
CA THR A 59 -7.72 2.63 -13.54
C THR A 59 -7.32 4.00 -13.00
N TRP A 60 -6.69 4.00 -11.81
CA TRP A 60 -6.25 5.21 -11.12
C TRP A 60 -4.77 5.11 -10.75
N THR A 61 -4.02 6.18 -11.01
CA THR A 61 -2.60 6.31 -10.67
C THR A 61 -2.40 7.44 -9.67
N SER A 62 -1.67 7.18 -8.58
CA SER A 62 -1.28 8.23 -7.63
C SER A 62 -0.26 9.18 -8.24
N LEU A 63 -0.46 10.47 -8.03
CA LEU A 63 0.40 11.56 -8.49
C LEU A 63 1.11 12.30 -7.34
N PHE A 64 0.86 11.89 -6.09
CA PHE A 64 1.19 12.69 -4.91
C PHE A 64 1.98 11.92 -3.83
N ASP A 65 2.41 10.69 -4.12
CA ASP A 65 3.06 9.79 -3.13
C ASP A 65 4.35 10.37 -2.50
N LYS A 66 4.99 11.35 -3.16
CA LYS A 66 6.29 11.93 -2.74
C LYS A 66 6.18 13.29 -2.05
N GLU A 67 5.00 13.89 -2.02
CA GLU A 67 4.80 15.22 -1.44
C GLU A 67 4.76 15.17 0.10
N ALA A 68 4.82 16.31 0.77
CA ALA A 68 5.03 16.37 2.23
C ALA A 68 3.84 15.91 3.07
N VAL A 69 2.63 15.90 2.50
CA VAL A 69 1.38 15.48 3.13
C VAL A 69 0.52 14.69 2.14
N GLY A 70 -0.36 13.82 2.66
CA GLY A 70 -1.26 13.01 1.83
C GLY A 70 -2.73 13.46 1.83
N SER A 71 -3.14 14.37 2.71
CA SER A 71 -4.56 14.73 2.82
C SER A 71 -4.96 15.88 1.90
N ILE A 72 -6.03 15.70 1.13
CA ILE A 72 -6.49 16.65 0.11
C ILE A 72 -7.91 17.12 0.40
N GLY A 73 -8.09 18.43 0.56
CA GLY A 73 -9.41 19.05 0.77
C GLY A 73 -10.03 19.63 -0.50
N SER A 74 -9.20 20.09 -1.45
CA SER A 74 -9.70 20.69 -2.69
C SER A 74 -8.74 20.53 -3.86
N LEU A 75 -9.28 20.38 -5.07
CA LEU A 75 -8.53 20.24 -6.31
C LEU A 75 -9.26 21.02 -7.41
N ALA A 76 -8.51 21.80 -8.19
CA ALA A 76 -9.05 22.44 -9.39
C ALA A 76 -8.07 22.35 -10.56
N VAL A 77 -8.58 21.85 -11.68
CA VAL A 77 -7.89 21.89 -12.98
C VAL A 77 -8.22 23.21 -13.66
N SER A 78 -7.21 23.90 -14.19
CA SER A 78 -7.44 25.14 -14.94
C SER A 78 -8.28 24.88 -16.20
N PRO A 79 -9.42 25.57 -16.39
CA PRO A 79 -10.23 25.42 -17.60
C PRO A 79 -9.54 25.93 -18.88
N SER A 80 -8.64 26.92 -18.72
CA SER A 80 -7.92 27.54 -19.83
C SER A 80 -6.64 26.79 -20.20
N GLU A 81 -6.02 26.08 -19.25
CA GLU A 81 -4.78 25.34 -19.44
C GLU A 81 -4.74 24.06 -18.58
N PRO A 82 -5.30 22.93 -19.04
CA PRO A 82 -5.53 21.73 -18.22
C PRO A 82 -4.28 21.03 -17.66
N ASN A 83 -3.07 21.41 -18.11
CA ASN A 83 -1.82 20.96 -17.50
C ASN A 83 -1.52 21.65 -16.15
N ILE A 84 -2.19 22.78 -15.88
CA ILE A 84 -2.09 23.51 -14.62
C ILE A 84 -3.18 23.04 -13.69
N VAL A 85 -2.78 22.41 -12.58
CA VAL A 85 -3.68 21.95 -11.51
C VAL A 85 -3.20 22.54 -10.19
N TYR A 86 -4.14 23.03 -9.39
CA TYR A 86 -3.92 23.47 -8.03
C TYR A 86 -4.59 22.51 -7.05
N VAL A 87 -3.91 22.26 -5.94
CA VAL A 87 -4.34 21.31 -4.89
C VAL A 87 -4.22 21.99 -3.54
N GLY A 88 -5.32 22.02 -2.80
CA GLY A 88 -5.39 22.47 -1.42
C GLY A 88 -5.37 21.27 -0.50
N THR A 89 -4.36 21.23 0.37
CA THR A 89 -4.14 20.10 1.28
C THR A 89 -4.88 20.28 2.60
N GLY A 90 -5.20 19.16 3.25
CA GLY A 90 -5.92 19.10 4.52
C GLY A 90 -7.42 19.30 4.40
N GLU A 91 -8.16 18.80 5.38
CA GLU A 91 -9.60 18.52 5.24
C GLU A 91 -10.46 19.56 5.94
N ALA A 92 -11.47 20.08 5.23
CA ALA A 92 -12.41 21.05 5.78
C ALA A 92 -13.76 20.42 6.21
N CYS A 93 -14.01 19.16 5.86
CA CYS A 93 -15.10 18.37 6.46
C CYS A 93 -14.58 17.75 7.76
N ILE A 94 -14.63 18.54 8.84
CA ILE A 94 -13.82 18.38 10.06
C ILE A 94 -14.25 17.22 10.98
N ARG A 95 -14.23 15.98 10.50
CA ARG A 95 -14.42 14.76 11.32
C ARG A 95 -13.33 14.64 12.39
N GLY A 96 -13.55 13.84 13.43
CA GLY A 96 -12.60 13.69 14.55
C GLY A 96 -11.22 13.17 14.14
N ASN A 97 -11.12 12.43 13.04
CA ASN A 97 -9.92 11.74 12.60
C ASN A 97 -9.27 12.35 11.35
N ILE A 98 -9.57 13.62 11.02
CA ILE A 98 -8.96 14.29 9.87
C ILE A 98 -7.44 14.40 9.99
N SER A 99 -6.79 14.38 8.83
CA SER A 99 -5.36 14.63 8.67
C SER A 99 -5.10 16.08 8.23
N HIS A 100 -3.95 16.63 8.61
CA HIS A 100 -3.63 18.02 8.28
C HIS A 100 -2.93 18.16 6.91
N GLY A 101 -3.13 19.31 6.29
CA GLY A 101 -2.39 19.76 5.12
C GLY A 101 -1.22 20.68 5.46
N ASP A 102 -0.47 21.08 4.43
CA ASP A 102 0.61 22.07 4.50
C ASP A 102 0.51 23.12 3.37
N GLY A 103 -0.71 23.48 2.97
CA GLY A 103 -1.02 24.58 2.06
C GLY A 103 -1.35 24.16 0.64
N ILE A 104 -0.94 24.97 -0.34
CA ILE A 104 -1.32 24.83 -1.74
C ILE A 104 -0.17 24.26 -2.57
N TYR A 105 -0.45 23.26 -3.41
CA TYR A 105 0.46 22.74 -4.42
C TYR A 105 -0.02 23.11 -5.82
N LYS A 106 0.93 23.30 -6.73
CA LYS A 106 0.72 23.57 -8.14
C LYS A 106 1.55 22.63 -8.99
N THR A 107 0.97 22.11 -10.06
CA THR A 107 1.66 21.45 -11.17
C THR A 107 1.50 22.25 -12.45
N LEU A 108 2.44 22.11 -13.37
CA LEU A 108 2.41 22.69 -14.72
C LEU A 108 2.40 21.63 -15.82
N ASP A 109 2.45 20.34 -15.46
CA ASP A 109 2.65 19.21 -16.37
C ASP A 109 1.62 18.10 -16.18
N GLY A 110 0.44 18.46 -15.67
CA GLY A 110 -0.67 17.52 -15.44
C GLY A 110 -0.42 16.55 -14.30
N GLY A 111 0.41 16.95 -13.33
CA GLY A 111 0.68 16.26 -12.06
C GLY A 111 1.89 15.32 -12.06
N LYS A 112 2.82 15.47 -13.01
CA LYS A 112 4.10 14.73 -12.98
C LYS A 112 5.06 15.33 -11.97
N THR A 113 5.03 16.66 -11.82
CA THR A 113 5.80 17.40 -10.81
C THR A 113 4.90 18.38 -10.07
N TRP A 114 5.16 18.55 -8.77
CA TRP A 114 4.43 19.47 -7.91
C TRP A 114 5.37 20.44 -7.20
N LYS A 115 4.81 21.62 -6.88
CA LYS A 115 5.49 22.63 -6.07
C LYS A 115 4.50 23.19 -5.06
N ASN A 116 4.86 23.21 -3.78
CA ASN A 116 4.14 23.97 -2.77
C ASN A 116 4.33 25.47 -3.03
N VAL A 117 3.23 26.19 -3.18
CA VAL A 117 3.14 27.62 -3.55
C VAL A 117 2.61 28.50 -2.42
N GLY A 118 2.65 28.05 -1.16
CA GLY A 118 2.35 28.89 0.01
C GLY A 118 1.12 28.46 0.81
N LEU A 119 0.69 29.35 1.73
CA LEU A 119 -0.39 29.10 2.70
C LEU A 119 -0.14 27.88 3.60
N ARG A 120 1.12 27.68 4.00
CA ARG A 120 1.57 26.45 4.67
C ARG A 120 0.96 26.21 6.04
N ASP A 121 0.48 27.25 6.71
CA ASP A 121 -0.10 27.15 8.04
C ASP A 121 -1.64 27.12 8.01
N THR A 122 -2.26 26.97 6.83
CA THR A 122 -3.73 26.82 6.73
C THR A 122 -4.22 25.48 7.27
N ARG A 123 -3.48 24.38 7.05
CA ARG A 123 -3.79 22.99 7.46
C ARG A 123 -5.10 22.37 7.00
N ALA A 124 -6.12 23.15 6.63
CA ALA A 124 -7.36 22.68 6.05
C ALA A 124 -7.86 23.69 5.00
N ILE A 125 -8.05 23.21 3.77
CA ILE A 125 -8.54 24.00 2.65
C ILE A 125 -9.95 23.50 2.29
N GLY A 126 -10.94 24.39 2.35
CA GLY A 126 -12.34 24.05 2.02
C GLY A 126 -12.60 24.02 0.53
N LYS A 127 -12.14 25.06 -0.18
CA LYS A 127 -12.31 25.14 -1.63
C LYS A 127 -11.23 26.00 -2.27
N LEU A 128 -10.87 25.67 -3.49
CA LEU A 128 -10.09 26.54 -4.36
C LEU A 128 -10.71 26.59 -5.75
N ILE A 129 -10.68 27.76 -6.38
CA ILE A 129 -11.21 27.98 -7.73
C ILE A 129 -10.18 28.73 -8.58
N VAL A 130 -10.05 28.32 -9.85
CA VAL A 130 -9.12 28.90 -10.82
C VAL A 130 -9.91 29.74 -11.83
N HIS A 131 -9.44 30.95 -12.11
CA HIS A 131 -10.12 31.85 -13.02
C HIS A 131 -10.23 31.25 -14.44
N PRO A 132 -11.41 31.31 -15.09
CA PRO A 132 -11.71 30.51 -16.28
C PRO A 132 -10.85 30.85 -17.51
N ARG A 133 -10.25 32.05 -17.54
CA ARG A 133 -9.44 32.55 -18.67
C ARG A 133 -7.99 32.87 -18.31
N ASN A 134 -7.60 32.72 -17.04
CA ASN A 134 -6.24 33.05 -16.60
C ASN A 134 -5.84 32.14 -15.43
N PRO A 135 -4.94 31.17 -15.64
CA PRO A 135 -4.55 30.20 -14.60
C PRO A 135 -3.74 30.80 -13.45
N ASP A 136 -3.30 32.06 -13.54
CA ASP A 136 -2.53 32.73 -12.48
C ASP A 136 -3.41 33.42 -11.43
N ILE A 137 -4.71 33.58 -11.72
CA ILE A 137 -5.70 34.11 -10.79
C ILE A 137 -6.42 32.95 -10.11
N VAL A 138 -6.20 32.79 -8.80
CA VAL A 138 -6.76 31.70 -7.99
C VAL A 138 -7.26 32.25 -6.67
N TYR A 139 -8.40 31.73 -6.21
CA TYR A 139 -8.92 32.01 -4.88
C TYR A 139 -8.95 30.75 -4.04
N VAL A 140 -8.69 30.90 -2.74
CA VAL A 140 -8.64 29.81 -1.76
C VAL A 140 -9.49 30.19 -0.56
N ALA A 141 -10.47 29.36 -0.26
CA ALA A 141 -11.22 29.36 1.00
C ALA A 141 -10.47 28.47 2.01
N ALA A 142 -9.77 29.10 2.94
CA ALA A 142 -8.95 28.44 3.95
C ALA A 142 -9.69 28.40 5.29
N LEU A 143 -10.02 27.19 5.75
CA LEU A 143 -10.66 26.99 7.05
C LEU A 143 -9.69 27.34 8.17
N GLY A 144 -8.40 27.03 8.02
CA GLY A 144 -7.41 27.14 9.08
C GLY A 144 -7.34 25.87 9.93
N HIS A 145 -6.66 25.95 11.08
CA HIS A 145 -6.45 24.81 11.99
C HIS A 145 -7.78 24.35 12.62
N PRO A 146 -8.37 23.18 12.30
CA PRO A 146 -9.66 22.80 12.87
C PRO A 146 -9.67 22.72 14.40
N PHE A 147 -8.52 22.37 14.98
CA PHE A 147 -8.32 22.10 16.39
C PHE A 147 -7.79 23.27 17.24
N GLY A 148 -7.50 24.44 16.63
CA GLY A 148 -6.92 25.57 17.37
C GLY A 148 -6.94 26.93 16.64
N PRO A 149 -6.83 28.05 17.37
CA PRO A 149 -6.77 29.41 16.80
C PRO A 149 -5.62 29.55 15.80
N ASN A 150 -5.88 30.17 14.63
CA ASN A 150 -4.81 30.52 13.70
C ASN A 150 -5.18 31.73 12.84
N SER A 151 -4.16 32.49 12.42
CA SER A 151 -4.35 33.70 11.60
C SER A 151 -4.47 33.42 10.10
N GLU A 152 -4.02 32.26 9.60
CA GLU A 152 -4.18 31.85 8.19
C GLU A 152 -5.57 31.24 7.96
N ARG A 153 -6.58 32.10 8.05
CA ARG A 153 -8.00 31.83 7.81
C ARG A 153 -8.59 32.84 6.85
N GLY A 154 -9.70 32.47 6.20
CA GLY A 154 -10.49 33.36 5.35
C GLY A 154 -10.33 33.06 3.86
N ILE A 155 -10.53 34.08 3.02
CA ILE A 155 -10.35 33.98 1.57
C ILE A 155 -9.02 34.61 1.17
N PHE A 156 -8.23 33.87 0.42
CA PHE A 156 -6.97 34.31 -0.16
C PHE A 156 -7.06 34.37 -1.67
N ARG A 157 -6.36 35.33 -2.27
CA ARG A 157 -6.24 35.53 -3.72
C ARG A 157 -4.77 35.57 -4.13
N THR A 158 -4.44 34.91 -5.23
CA THR A 158 -3.21 35.15 -6.00
C THR A 158 -3.59 35.69 -7.37
N THR A 159 -2.74 36.53 -7.95
CA THR A 159 -2.81 36.99 -9.35
C THR A 159 -1.55 36.68 -10.15
N ASP A 160 -0.55 36.02 -9.54
CA ASP A 160 0.75 35.68 -10.13
C ASP A 160 1.05 34.17 -10.09
N GLY A 161 -0.01 33.37 -9.98
CA GLY A 161 0.07 31.91 -10.00
C GLY A 161 0.63 31.28 -8.73
N GLY A 162 0.47 31.92 -7.57
CA GLY A 162 0.85 31.44 -6.25
C GLY A 162 2.26 31.87 -5.82
N LYS A 163 2.86 32.88 -6.44
CA LYS A 163 4.12 33.45 -5.92
C LYS A 163 3.84 34.32 -4.71
N THR A 164 2.71 35.03 -4.71
CA THR A 164 2.22 35.82 -3.59
C THR A 164 0.73 35.55 -3.33
N TRP A 165 0.33 35.68 -2.07
CA TRP A 165 -1.06 35.51 -1.64
C TRP A 165 -1.51 36.71 -0.83
N GLU A 166 -2.67 37.26 -1.19
CA GLU A 166 -3.33 38.35 -0.50
C GLU A 166 -4.53 37.80 0.27
N LYS A 167 -4.66 38.14 1.55
CA LYS A 167 -5.85 37.83 2.35
C LYS A 167 -6.92 38.87 2.07
N VAL A 168 -7.94 38.50 1.30
CA VAL A 168 -8.94 39.44 0.76
C VAL A 168 -10.26 39.47 1.54
N LEU A 169 -10.55 38.44 2.34
CA LEU A 169 -11.69 38.41 3.27
C LEU A 169 -11.29 37.68 4.55
N TYR A 170 -11.47 38.32 5.70
CA TYR A 170 -11.07 37.82 7.01
C TYR A 170 -11.96 38.38 8.11
N LYS A 171 -12.17 37.60 9.17
CA LYS A 171 -12.94 38.00 10.35
C LYS A 171 -12.09 37.96 11.61
N ASP A 172 -11.63 36.77 12.00
CA ASP A 172 -10.84 36.53 13.21
C ASP A 172 -10.11 35.17 13.15
N GLU A 173 -9.44 34.77 14.23
CA GLU A 173 -8.65 33.53 14.32
C GLU A 173 -9.48 32.24 14.45
N ASN A 174 -10.81 32.34 14.55
CA ASN A 174 -11.76 31.23 14.71
C ASN A 174 -12.69 31.04 13.52
N THR A 175 -12.64 31.96 12.55
CA THR A 175 -13.55 31.98 11.40
C THR A 175 -12.75 31.85 10.10
N GLY A 176 -12.96 30.74 9.40
CA GLY A 176 -12.28 30.39 8.16
C GLY A 176 -13.15 30.56 6.93
N GLY A 177 -12.55 30.54 5.73
CA GLY A 177 -13.31 30.40 4.49
C GLY A 177 -13.68 28.94 4.25
N ILE A 178 -14.91 28.66 3.82
CA ILE A 178 -15.36 27.29 3.55
C ILE A 178 -15.79 27.07 2.10
N ASP A 179 -16.44 28.05 1.47
CA ASP A 179 -16.87 27.96 0.08
C ASP A 179 -16.63 29.28 -0.68
N ILE A 180 -16.47 29.17 -2.01
CA ILE A 180 -16.30 30.28 -2.94
C ILE A 180 -16.74 29.88 -4.36
N ALA A 181 -17.38 30.79 -5.09
CA ALA A 181 -17.85 30.58 -6.45
C ALA A 181 -17.68 31.84 -7.31
N PHE A 182 -17.31 31.64 -8.58
CA PHE A 182 -17.41 32.66 -9.62
C PHE A 182 -18.83 32.74 -10.16
N ASP A 183 -19.24 33.93 -10.60
CA ASP A 183 -20.22 34.03 -11.67
C ASP A 183 -19.63 33.49 -12.99
N PRO A 184 -20.32 32.58 -13.70
CA PRO A 184 -19.76 31.91 -14.89
C PRO A 184 -19.59 32.84 -16.10
N HIS A 185 -20.25 33.99 -16.14
CA HIS A 185 -20.17 34.96 -17.23
C HIS A 185 -19.29 36.17 -16.88
N ASN A 186 -19.16 36.50 -15.59
CA ASN A 186 -18.33 37.61 -15.12
C ASN A 186 -17.53 37.23 -13.84
N PRO A 187 -16.28 36.72 -13.98
CA PRO A 187 -15.48 36.28 -12.84
C PRO A 187 -14.99 37.40 -11.90
N ASN A 188 -15.36 38.67 -12.13
CA ASN A 188 -15.20 39.74 -11.13
C ASN A 188 -16.30 39.70 -10.06
N ILE A 189 -17.43 39.04 -10.34
CA ILE A 189 -18.48 38.77 -9.37
C ILE A 189 -18.17 37.45 -8.68
N LEU A 190 -18.09 37.49 -7.36
CA LEU A 190 -17.73 36.36 -6.51
C LEU A 190 -18.70 36.26 -5.34
N PHE A 191 -19.01 35.03 -4.96
CA PHE A 191 -19.67 34.73 -3.69
C PHE A 191 -18.73 33.88 -2.84
N ALA A 192 -18.64 34.18 -1.55
CA ALA A 192 -17.81 33.43 -0.62
C ALA A 192 -18.51 33.30 0.73
N SER A 193 -18.23 32.20 1.44
CA SER A 193 -18.72 32.00 2.80
C SER A 193 -17.58 31.88 3.81
N LEU A 194 -17.79 32.54 4.94
CA LEU A 194 -16.99 32.34 6.14
C LEU A 194 -17.75 31.45 7.12
N TRP A 195 -17.03 30.59 7.84
CA TRP A 195 -17.54 29.63 8.80
C TRP A 195 -16.75 29.69 10.10
N GLN A 196 -17.44 30.04 11.19
CA GLN A 196 -16.91 29.93 12.54
C GLN A 196 -17.08 28.50 13.04
N ALA A 197 -15.98 27.74 13.10
CA ALA A 197 -16.01 26.36 13.56
C ALA A 197 -14.72 25.91 14.25
N ARG A 198 -14.90 25.04 15.25
CA ARG A 198 -13.86 24.51 16.13
C ARG A 198 -14.17 23.07 16.46
N ARG A 199 -13.13 22.24 16.52
CA ARG A 199 -13.21 20.88 17.05
C ARG A 199 -12.21 20.67 18.18
N MET A 200 -12.64 19.92 19.18
CA MET A 200 -11.87 19.42 20.30
C MET A 200 -12.01 17.89 20.34
N PRO A 201 -11.22 17.17 21.15
CA PRO A 201 -11.40 15.72 21.29
C PRO A 201 -12.82 15.31 21.69
N TRP A 202 -13.47 16.12 22.54
CA TRP A 202 -14.77 15.86 23.16
C TRP A 202 -15.92 16.73 22.64
N SER A 203 -15.68 17.61 21.67
CA SER A 203 -16.76 18.47 21.16
C SER A 203 -16.47 19.06 19.78
N LEU A 204 -17.55 19.35 19.07
CA LEU A 204 -17.58 20.15 17.85
C LEU A 204 -18.49 21.35 18.07
N SER A 205 -18.11 22.50 17.51
CA SER A 205 -18.99 23.66 17.40
C SER A 205 -19.07 24.09 15.93
N SER A 206 -20.25 23.95 15.34
CA SER A 206 -20.56 24.42 13.98
C SER A 206 -21.45 25.65 14.03
N GLY A 207 -20.86 26.81 13.74
CA GLY A 207 -21.58 28.07 13.59
C GLY A 207 -21.43 29.05 14.76
N GLY A 208 -21.63 30.31 14.42
CA GLY A 208 -21.42 31.44 15.32
C GLY A 208 -21.46 32.78 14.59
N PRO A 209 -21.30 33.91 15.31
CA PRO A 209 -21.43 35.26 14.76
C PRO A 209 -20.36 35.63 13.72
N GLY A 210 -19.26 34.87 13.63
CA GLY A 210 -18.26 35.04 12.58
C GLY A 210 -18.69 34.51 11.21
N SER A 211 -19.64 33.58 11.18
CA SER A 211 -20.13 32.99 9.92
C SER A 211 -20.89 34.00 9.06
N GLY A 212 -20.86 33.82 7.74
CA GLY A 212 -21.60 34.71 6.84
C GLY A 212 -21.41 34.41 5.36
N LEU A 213 -22.35 34.87 4.55
CA LEU A 213 -22.29 34.88 3.10
C LEU A 213 -21.91 36.28 2.61
N TYR A 214 -21.00 36.34 1.66
CA TYR A 214 -20.43 37.59 1.14
C TYR A 214 -20.45 37.61 -0.38
N ARG A 215 -20.63 38.81 -0.93
CA ARG A 215 -20.55 39.07 -2.37
C ARG A 215 -19.51 40.14 -2.67
N SER A 216 -18.74 39.92 -3.71
CA SER A 216 -17.82 40.89 -4.30
C SER A 216 -18.24 41.20 -5.74
N ASN A 217 -18.03 42.43 -6.18
CA ASN A 217 -18.27 42.87 -7.56
C ASN A 217 -17.01 43.35 -8.29
N ASP A 218 -15.83 43.26 -7.65
CA ASP A 218 -14.57 43.85 -8.12
C ASP A 218 -13.37 42.87 -8.04
N GLY A 219 -13.65 41.58 -8.25
CA GLY A 219 -12.63 40.54 -8.21
C GLY A 219 -12.10 40.29 -6.80
N GLY A 220 -12.94 40.41 -5.79
CA GLY A 220 -12.63 40.11 -4.39
C GLY A 220 -11.83 41.19 -3.69
N THR A 221 -11.76 42.41 -4.24
CA THR A 221 -11.04 43.52 -3.62
C THR A 221 -11.88 44.13 -2.48
N THR A 222 -13.20 44.19 -2.65
CA THR A 222 -14.15 44.57 -1.62
C THR A 222 -15.28 43.53 -1.49
N TRP A 223 -15.78 43.35 -0.27
CA TRP A 223 -16.82 42.37 0.04
C TRP A 223 -17.97 43.00 0.81
N LYS A 224 -19.21 42.76 0.34
CA LYS A 224 -20.45 43.08 1.03
C LYS A 224 -20.96 41.81 1.72
N ARG A 225 -21.16 41.86 3.04
CA ARG A 225 -21.88 40.80 3.76
C ARG A 225 -23.36 40.84 3.34
N LEU A 226 -23.92 39.69 3.01
CA LEU A 226 -25.33 39.56 2.64
C LEU A 226 -26.15 39.27 3.90
N GLU A 227 -27.04 40.18 4.26
CA GLU A 227 -27.87 40.13 5.47
C GLU A 227 -29.34 40.41 5.13
N GLU A 228 -30.27 39.81 5.89
CA GLU A 228 -31.68 40.18 6.05
C GLU A 228 -32.41 40.78 4.82
N HIS A 229 -32.44 40.01 3.72
CA HIS A 229 -33.35 40.19 2.59
C HIS A 229 -33.94 38.85 2.12
N GLY A 230 -34.51 38.09 3.07
CA GLY A 230 -35.12 36.76 2.84
C GLY A 230 -34.21 35.56 3.12
N LEU A 231 -33.00 35.80 3.64
CA LEU A 231 -32.12 34.80 4.27
C LEU A 231 -32.60 34.45 5.70
N PRO A 232 -32.19 33.30 6.28
CA PRO A 232 -32.62 32.92 7.62
C PRO A 232 -32.03 33.83 8.69
N LYS A 233 -32.56 33.75 9.91
CA LYS A 233 -31.97 34.42 11.07
C LYS A 233 -30.68 33.73 11.52
N GLU A 234 -29.76 34.54 12.01
CA GLU A 234 -28.54 34.08 12.68
C GLU A 234 -28.82 33.30 13.98
N PRO A 235 -27.87 32.50 14.49
CA PRO A 235 -26.51 32.27 13.96
C PRO A 235 -26.46 31.40 12.70
N TYR A 236 -25.45 31.64 11.86
CA TYR A 236 -25.15 30.79 10.70
C TYR A 236 -24.04 29.78 11.00
N GLY A 237 -24.18 28.60 10.42
CA GLY A 237 -23.19 27.54 10.39
C GLY A 237 -22.46 27.45 9.05
N ARG A 238 -22.25 26.24 8.55
CA ARG A 238 -21.64 26.03 7.23
C ARG A 238 -22.57 26.52 6.12
N ILE A 239 -22.00 27.17 5.10
CA ILE A 239 -22.75 27.68 3.95
C ILE A 239 -22.08 27.22 2.66
N GLY A 240 -22.82 26.47 1.83
CA GLY A 240 -22.46 26.19 0.45
C GLY A 240 -23.07 27.24 -0.50
N VAL A 241 -22.36 27.64 -1.55
CA VAL A 241 -22.84 28.61 -2.55
C VAL A 241 -22.49 28.21 -3.98
N ALA A 242 -23.45 28.37 -4.89
CA ALA A 242 -23.29 28.14 -6.32
C ALA A 242 -24.04 29.18 -7.16
N VAL A 243 -23.39 29.71 -8.19
CA VAL A 243 -24.03 30.54 -9.22
C VAL A 243 -24.52 29.62 -10.34
N ALA A 244 -25.75 29.81 -10.80
CA ALA A 244 -26.36 29.00 -11.84
C ALA A 244 -25.73 29.25 -13.22
N ALA A 245 -26.21 28.53 -14.25
CA ALA A 245 -25.79 28.77 -15.63
C ALA A 245 -26.06 30.20 -16.15
N ASN A 246 -26.88 30.98 -15.44
CA ASN A 246 -27.07 32.42 -15.66
C ASN A 246 -26.54 33.23 -14.46
N SER A 247 -26.22 34.50 -14.68
CA SER A 247 -25.66 35.40 -13.66
C SER A 247 -26.65 35.85 -12.59
N ASP A 248 -27.95 35.79 -12.90
CA ASP A 248 -28.99 36.30 -12.00
C ASP A 248 -29.33 35.31 -10.89
N ARG A 249 -29.19 34.00 -11.15
CA ARG A 249 -29.58 32.99 -10.18
C ARG A 249 -28.40 32.49 -9.35
N VAL A 250 -28.58 32.56 -8.03
CA VAL A 250 -27.61 32.06 -7.04
C VAL A 250 -28.32 31.18 -6.03
N TYR A 251 -27.72 30.04 -5.71
CA TYR A 251 -28.18 29.13 -4.67
C TYR A 251 -27.25 29.21 -3.46
N ALA A 252 -27.82 29.25 -2.26
CA ALA A 252 -27.10 29.17 -1.00
C ALA A 252 -27.74 28.12 -0.09
N LEU A 253 -26.97 27.10 0.31
CA LEU A 253 -27.40 26.08 1.25
C LEU A 253 -26.84 26.45 2.63
N ILE A 254 -27.71 26.85 3.56
CA ILE A 254 -27.32 27.55 4.78
C ILE A 254 -27.73 26.73 6.01
N GLU A 255 -26.75 26.42 6.86
CA GLU A 255 -26.99 25.90 8.21
C GLU A 255 -27.48 27.04 9.11
N ALA A 256 -28.70 26.92 9.63
CA ALA A 256 -29.31 27.80 10.62
C ALA A 256 -30.45 27.04 11.32
N HIS A 257 -31.04 27.62 12.37
CA HIS A 257 -32.20 27.01 13.04
C HIS A 257 -33.39 26.81 12.08
N GLU A 258 -33.63 27.81 11.23
CA GLU A 258 -34.58 27.77 10.11
C GLU A 258 -33.81 27.63 8.78
N GLY A 259 -32.80 26.75 8.74
CA GLY A 259 -31.91 26.57 7.59
C GLY A 259 -32.56 25.89 6.39
N GLY A 260 -31.84 25.89 5.26
CA GLY A 260 -32.34 25.33 4.01
C GLY A 260 -31.56 25.78 2.78
N LEU A 261 -32.12 25.44 1.62
CA LEU A 261 -31.70 25.97 0.33
C LEU A 261 -32.45 27.27 0.04
N TYR A 262 -31.67 28.33 -0.17
CA TYR A 262 -32.14 29.64 -0.57
C TYR A 262 -31.75 29.90 -2.01
N ARG A 263 -32.59 30.66 -2.70
CA ARG A 263 -32.36 31.08 -4.08
C ARG A 263 -32.53 32.58 -4.20
N SER A 264 -31.61 33.21 -4.91
CA SER A 264 -31.75 34.56 -5.44
C SER A 264 -31.99 34.48 -6.95
N ASP A 265 -32.79 35.39 -7.50
CA ASP A 265 -33.05 35.54 -8.94
C ASP A 265 -32.62 36.94 -9.45
N ASP A 266 -31.83 37.69 -8.65
CA ASP A 266 -31.37 39.06 -8.93
C ASP A 266 -29.88 39.28 -8.64
N GLY A 267 -29.08 38.22 -8.73
CA GLY A 267 -27.63 38.27 -8.54
C GLY A 267 -27.20 38.39 -7.08
N GLY A 268 -28.03 37.91 -6.14
CA GLY A 268 -27.73 37.82 -4.71
C GLY A 268 -28.19 39.02 -3.87
N GLU A 269 -29.01 39.93 -4.41
CA GLU A 269 -29.52 41.09 -3.67
C GLU A 269 -30.74 40.74 -2.81
N THR A 270 -31.66 39.91 -3.32
CA THR A 270 -32.79 39.35 -2.55
C THR A 270 -32.83 37.82 -2.63
N TRP A 271 -33.34 37.20 -1.57
CA TRP A 271 -33.33 35.75 -1.39
C TRP A 271 -34.72 35.23 -1.00
N GLN A 272 -34.98 33.97 -1.33
CA GLN A 272 -36.16 33.24 -0.89
C GLN A 272 -35.77 31.81 -0.49
N ALA A 273 -36.33 31.31 0.61
CA ALA A 273 -36.25 29.89 0.95
C ALA A 273 -37.02 29.09 -0.11
N VAL A 274 -36.35 28.14 -0.76
CA VAL A 274 -36.97 27.27 -1.79
C VAL A 274 -37.14 25.83 -1.32
N ASN A 275 -36.33 25.38 -0.36
CA ASN A 275 -36.46 24.05 0.25
C ASN A 275 -35.84 24.01 1.65
N GLU A 276 -36.64 23.62 2.65
CA GLU A 276 -36.23 23.49 4.07
C GLU A 276 -36.14 22.01 4.51
N GLY A 277 -36.10 21.09 3.55
CA GLY A 277 -36.07 19.65 3.80
C GLY A 277 -34.82 19.25 4.59
N ARG A 278 -35.00 18.46 5.65
CA ARG A 278 -33.88 18.00 6.48
C ARG A 278 -32.91 17.09 5.74
N SER A 279 -33.36 16.39 4.71
CA SER A 279 -32.53 15.48 3.90
C SER A 279 -31.35 16.17 3.20
N ILE A 280 -31.46 17.46 2.87
CA ILE A 280 -30.38 18.24 2.25
C ILE A 280 -29.55 19.03 3.28
N GLN A 281 -29.85 18.90 4.58
CA GLN A 281 -29.24 19.67 5.68
C GLN A 281 -28.63 18.80 6.78
N GLN A 282 -28.55 17.48 6.58
CA GLN A 282 -28.00 16.59 7.61
C GLN A 282 -26.51 16.93 7.82
N ARG A 283 -26.07 16.81 9.08
CA ARG A 283 -24.66 16.93 9.53
C ARG A 283 -23.90 18.04 8.81
N ALA A 284 -24.41 19.25 8.91
CA ALA A 284 -23.98 20.42 8.16
C ALA A 284 -22.46 20.63 8.11
N TRP A 285 -21.77 20.48 9.24
CA TRP A 285 -20.32 20.61 9.34
C TRP A 285 -19.54 19.62 8.47
N TYR A 286 -20.12 18.46 8.16
CA TYR A 286 -19.52 17.40 7.35
C TYR A 286 -19.92 17.52 5.87
N TYR A 287 -21.16 17.97 5.59
CA TYR A 287 -21.70 18.10 4.23
C TYR A 287 -22.10 19.55 3.86
N MET A 288 -23.30 19.71 3.27
CA MET A 288 -23.89 20.95 2.76
C MET A 288 -23.11 21.57 1.60
N HIS A 289 -22.79 20.73 0.61
CA HIS A 289 -22.24 21.20 -0.66
C HIS A 289 -23.35 21.37 -1.70
N VAL A 290 -23.35 22.49 -2.40
CA VAL A 290 -24.30 22.79 -3.47
C VAL A 290 -23.55 23.07 -4.77
N VAL A 291 -24.01 22.49 -5.88
CA VAL A 291 -23.43 22.67 -7.21
C VAL A 291 -24.56 22.91 -8.21
N ALA A 292 -24.50 24.01 -8.94
CA ALA A 292 -25.45 24.27 -10.02
C ALA A 292 -25.01 23.58 -11.31
N ASP A 293 -25.97 23.18 -12.13
CA ASP A 293 -25.69 22.69 -13.48
C ASP A 293 -25.11 23.83 -14.33
N PRO A 294 -24.01 23.60 -15.07
CA PRO A 294 -23.35 24.64 -15.86
C PRO A 294 -24.12 25.04 -17.13
N GLN A 295 -25.15 24.30 -17.53
CA GLN A 295 -25.95 24.56 -18.73
C GLN A 295 -27.42 24.90 -18.41
N GLU A 296 -27.95 24.38 -17.30
CA GLU A 296 -29.38 24.50 -16.97
C GLU A 296 -29.59 25.27 -15.65
N PRO A 297 -30.05 26.53 -15.67
CA PRO A 297 -30.09 27.38 -14.47
C PRO A 297 -31.06 26.89 -13.38
N ASP A 298 -32.05 26.08 -13.74
CA ASP A 298 -33.02 25.48 -12.81
C ASP A 298 -32.53 24.15 -12.21
N THR A 299 -31.41 23.60 -12.70
CA THR A 299 -30.87 22.33 -12.21
C THR A 299 -29.79 22.58 -11.15
N VAL A 300 -29.97 21.96 -9.99
CA VAL A 300 -29.05 22.09 -8.85
C VAL A 300 -28.89 20.75 -8.14
N TYR A 301 -27.68 20.52 -7.65
CA TYR A 301 -27.25 19.31 -7.01
C TYR A 301 -26.82 19.60 -5.57
N VAL A 302 -27.13 18.69 -4.66
CA VAL A 302 -26.69 18.77 -3.26
C VAL A 302 -25.99 17.47 -2.90
N MET A 303 -24.75 17.60 -2.43
CA MET A 303 -23.99 16.49 -1.87
C MET A 303 -24.13 16.53 -0.35
N ASN A 304 -24.75 15.48 0.17
CA ASN A 304 -25.02 15.22 1.58
C ASN A 304 -24.80 13.71 1.85
N VAL A 305 -25.34 13.18 2.96
CA VAL A 305 -25.37 11.72 3.24
C VAL A 305 -25.82 10.96 1.98
N ASP A 306 -26.89 11.42 1.35
CA ASP A 306 -27.29 11.02 0.01
C ASP A 306 -26.93 12.10 -1.03
N PHE A 307 -26.83 11.70 -2.29
CA PHE A 307 -26.68 12.61 -3.42
C PHE A 307 -28.05 13.01 -3.97
N TYR A 308 -28.35 14.31 -4.04
CA TYR A 308 -29.62 14.85 -4.51
C TYR A 308 -29.49 15.70 -5.77
N LYS A 309 -30.53 15.65 -6.61
CA LYS A 309 -30.72 16.50 -7.79
C LYS A 309 -32.12 17.13 -7.82
N SER A 310 -32.19 18.41 -8.09
CA SER A 310 -33.40 19.17 -8.43
C SER A 310 -33.27 19.70 -9.86
N THR A 311 -34.39 19.81 -10.58
CA THR A 311 -34.48 20.38 -11.94
C THR A 311 -35.52 21.50 -12.03
N ASP A 312 -36.01 22.00 -10.90
CA ASP A 312 -37.11 22.94 -10.82
C ASP A 312 -36.77 24.19 -9.98
N GLY A 313 -35.48 24.53 -9.94
CA GLY A 313 -34.97 25.66 -9.19
C GLY A 313 -34.80 25.39 -7.70
N GLY A 314 -34.54 24.13 -7.32
CA GLY A 314 -34.26 23.72 -5.95
C GLY A 314 -35.49 23.44 -5.09
N ARG A 315 -36.70 23.35 -5.66
CA ARG A 315 -37.93 23.14 -4.88
C ARG A 315 -38.11 21.67 -4.51
N ASP A 316 -37.98 20.77 -5.48
CA ASP A 316 -38.08 19.32 -5.26
C ASP A 316 -36.76 18.61 -5.57
N PHE A 317 -36.36 17.67 -4.70
CA PHE A 317 -35.12 16.89 -4.84
C PHE A 317 -35.40 15.40 -4.98
N ASN A 318 -34.70 14.77 -5.93
CA ASN A 318 -34.67 13.33 -6.13
C ASN A 318 -33.28 12.78 -5.78
N LYS A 319 -33.24 11.59 -5.17
CA LYS A 319 -31.98 10.88 -4.90
C LYS A 319 -31.34 10.41 -6.21
N VAL A 320 -30.06 10.69 -6.37
CA VAL A 320 -29.17 10.13 -7.39
C VAL A 320 -28.50 8.89 -6.77
N LYS A 321 -28.69 7.72 -7.39
CA LYS A 321 -28.10 6.48 -6.87
C LYS A 321 -26.62 6.41 -7.23
N VAL A 322 -25.76 6.51 -6.22
CA VAL A 322 -24.30 6.36 -6.33
C VAL A 322 -23.84 5.04 -5.70
N PRO A 323 -22.63 4.55 -6.01
CA PRO A 323 -22.08 3.33 -5.41
C PRO A 323 -21.91 3.40 -3.89
N HIS A 324 -21.64 4.60 -3.35
CA HIS A 324 -21.45 4.86 -1.92
C HIS A 324 -22.14 6.17 -1.48
N GLY A 325 -22.60 6.21 -0.22
CA GLY A 325 -23.14 7.41 0.42
C GLY A 325 -22.06 8.40 0.83
N ASP A 326 -22.44 9.42 1.60
CA ASP A 326 -21.55 10.46 2.16
C ASP A 326 -20.80 11.23 1.08
N ASN A 327 -21.55 12.03 0.33
CA ASN A 327 -21.08 12.69 -0.87
C ASN A 327 -20.51 14.08 -0.53
N HIS A 328 -19.32 14.38 -1.05
CA HIS A 328 -18.59 15.62 -0.73
C HIS A 328 -18.28 16.48 -1.95
N GLY A 329 -17.96 15.85 -3.08
CA GLY A 329 -17.49 16.56 -4.27
C GLY A 329 -18.30 16.19 -5.52
N LEU A 330 -18.53 17.18 -6.38
CA LEU A 330 -19.12 16.99 -7.70
C LEU A 330 -18.50 17.98 -8.68
N TRP A 331 -18.04 17.45 -9.81
CA TRP A 331 -17.70 18.22 -10.99
C TRP A 331 -18.57 17.78 -12.15
N ILE A 332 -19.14 18.75 -12.86
CA ILE A 332 -19.97 18.56 -14.04
C ILE A 332 -19.26 19.21 -15.22
N ASP A 333 -19.15 18.51 -16.35
CA ASP A 333 -18.54 19.08 -17.54
C ASP A 333 -19.36 20.26 -18.06
N PRO A 334 -18.81 21.48 -18.12
CA PRO A 334 -19.53 22.64 -18.62
C PRO A 334 -19.95 22.53 -20.09
N ARG A 335 -19.34 21.61 -20.85
CA ARG A 335 -19.69 21.34 -22.26
C ARG A 335 -20.73 20.23 -22.42
N ASN A 336 -20.98 19.43 -21.39
CA ASN A 336 -21.94 18.34 -21.42
C ASN A 336 -22.33 17.90 -20.00
N SER A 337 -23.45 18.40 -19.49
CA SER A 337 -23.90 18.10 -18.10
C SER A 337 -24.23 16.63 -17.82
N ARG A 338 -24.24 15.76 -18.85
CA ARG A 338 -24.35 14.31 -18.65
C ARG A 338 -23.05 13.68 -18.12
N ARG A 339 -21.92 14.36 -18.28
CA ARG A 339 -20.61 13.88 -17.85
C ARG A 339 -20.23 14.54 -16.53
N MET A 340 -20.00 13.72 -15.52
CA MET A 340 -19.67 14.18 -14.18
C MET A 340 -18.75 13.20 -13.46
N ILE A 341 -18.02 13.71 -12.49
CA ILE A 341 -17.30 12.92 -11.50
C ILE A 341 -17.76 13.35 -10.10
N ALA A 342 -18.06 12.37 -9.25
CA ALA A 342 -18.43 12.57 -7.87
C ALA A 342 -17.38 11.95 -6.95
N SER A 343 -17.21 12.52 -5.75
CA SER A 343 -16.39 11.95 -4.69
C SER A 343 -17.17 11.86 -3.39
N ASN A 344 -16.93 10.78 -2.66
CA ASN A 344 -17.66 10.39 -1.46
C ASN A 344 -16.74 9.64 -0.47
N ASP A 345 -17.30 9.11 0.62
CA ASP A 345 -16.53 8.36 1.62
C ASP A 345 -16.00 6.99 1.11
N GLY A 346 -16.52 6.50 -0.02
CA GLY A 346 -16.06 5.29 -0.74
C GLY A 346 -15.05 5.53 -1.85
N GLY A 347 -14.73 6.77 -2.21
CA GLY A 347 -13.76 7.11 -3.27
C GLY A 347 -14.32 8.06 -4.32
N ALA A 348 -13.88 7.89 -5.58
CA ALA A 348 -14.38 8.66 -6.72
C ALA A 348 -15.07 7.79 -7.77
N THR A 349 -16.12 8.33 -8.38
CA THR A 349 -16.90 7.66 -9.43
C THR A 349 -17.32 8.60 -10.56
N VAL A 350 -17.33 8.10 -11.79
CA VAL A 350 -17.64 8.86 -13.01
C VAL A 350 -18.98 8.40 -13.60
N SER A 351 -19.77 9.36 -14.09
CA SER A 351 -20.97 9.11 -14.88
C SER A 351 -20.87 9.81 -16.24
N LEU A 352 -21.36 9.12 -17.29
CA LEU A 352 -21.45 9.65 -18.65
C LEU A 352 -22.90 9.87 -19.11
N ASP A 353 -23.88 9.60 -18.25
CA ASP A 353 -25.30 9.59 -18.59
C ASP A 353 -26.18 10.47 -17.70
N GLY A 354 -25.56 11.38 -16.94
CA GLY A 354 -26.24 12.33 -16.06
C GLY A 354 -26.54 11.77 -14.67
N GLY A 355 -25.73 10.82 -14.20
CA GLY A 355 -25.86 10.20 -12.87
C GLY A 355 -26.82 9.02 -12.81
N LYS A 356 -27.16 8.40 -13.95
CA LYS A 356 -28.00 7.17 -13.98
C LYS A 356 -27.15 5.94 -13.71
N THR A 357 -25.92 5.91 -14.23
CA THR A 357 -24.92 4.88 -13.97
C THR A 357 -23.56 5.50 -13.64
N TRP A 358 -22.76 4.75 -12.88
CA TRP A 358 -21.53 5.20 -12.24
C TRP A 358 -20.44 4.12 -12.35
N THR A 359 -19.18 4.53 -12.48
CA THR A 359 -18.04 3.60 -12.40
C THR A 359 -17.86 3.03 -10.99
N ARG A 360 -17.08 1.96 -10.88
CA ARG A 360 -16.82 1.27 -9.61
C ARG A 360 -15.85 2.04 -8.71
N GLU A 361 -15.87 1.72 -7.42
CA GLU A 361 -14.96 2.24 -6.38
C GLU A 361 -14.04 1.14 -5.79
N ASP A 362 -14.24 -0.13 -6.17
CA ASP A 362 -13.36 -1.26 -5.86
C ASP A 362 -12.18 -1.38 -6.84
N ASN A 363 -11.64 -0.23 -7.26
CA ASN A 363 -10.46 -0.09 -8.11
C ASN A 363 -9.46 0.97 -7.60
N GLN A 364 -9.59 1.39 -6.34
CA GLN A 364 -8.80 2.47 -5.73
C GLN A 364 -8.17 1.97 -4.42
N PRO A 365 -6.84 1.92 -4.27
CA PRO A 365 -6.22 1.48 -3.01
C PRO A 365 -6.08 2.65 -2.04
N THR A 366 -7.21 3.22 -1.63
CA THR A 366 -7.32 4.39 -0.73
C THR A 366 -8.06 4.10 0.57
N ALA A 367 -8.21 2.83 0.94
CA ALA A 367 -8.85 2.42 2.19
C ALA A 367 -8.18 3.06 3.42
N GLN A 368 -9.00 3.47 4.38
CA GLN A 368 -8.61 4.13 5.62
C GLN A 368 -8.78 3.21 6.83
N PHE A 369 -7.69 2.62 7.33
CA PHE A 369 -7.73 1.68 8.46
C PHE A 369 -7.32 2.35 9.77
N TYR A 370 -8.11 2.11 10.82
CA TYR A 370 -7.81 2.61 12.17
C TYR A 370 -6.78 1.77 12.93
N HIS A 371 -6.90 0.44 12.84
CA HIS A 371 -6.08 -0.51 13.59
C HIS A 371 -5.68 -1.68 12.70
N VAL A 372 -4.59 -2.37 13.07
CA VAL A 372 -4.15 -3.59 12.38
C VAL A 372 -3.82 -4.70 13.37
N ILE A 373 -4.27 -5.91 13.05
CA ILE A 373 -3.86 -7.14 13.72
C ILE A 373 -3.69 -8.27 12.71
N THR A 374 -2.94 -9.30 13.07
CA THR A 374 -2.73 -10.49 12.25
C THR A 374 -3.11 -11.75 13.02
N ASP A 375 -3.55 -12.80 12.32
CA ASP A 375 -3.83 -14.09 12.93
C ASP A 375 -2.61 -15.03 12.97
N THR A 376 -2.87 -16.30 13.29
CA THR A 376 -1.87 -17.38 13.45
C THR A 376 -1.71 -18.27 12.22
N ARG A 377 -2.45 -18.04 11.12
CA ARG A 377 -2.35 -18.86 9.91
C ARG A 377 -1.00 -18.68 9.22
N THR A 378 -0.65 -19.62 8.34
CA THR A 378 0.52 -19.51 7.46
C THR A 378 0.11 -19.92 6.04
N PRO A 379 0.06 -18.98 5.07
CA PRO A 379 0.18 -17.52 5.25
C PRO A 379 -0.88 -16.94 6.19
N TYR A 380 -0.55 -15.86 6.91
CA TYR A 380 -1.46 -15.21 7.86
C TYR A 380 -2.42 -14.23 7.15
N TYR A 381 -3.51 -13.86 7.80
CA TYR A 381 -4.37 -12.74 7.37
C TYR A 381 -4.09 -11.48 8.17
N VAL A 382 -4.27 -10.33 7.53
CA VAL A 382 -4.24 -8.98 8.09
C VAL A 382 -5.68 -8.50 8.24
N TYR A 383 -6.00 -7.89 9.38
CA TYR A 383 -7.34 -7.43 9.71
C TYR A 383 -7.34 -5.94 10.03
N GLY A 384 -8.43 -5.26 9.70
CA GLY A 384 -8.68 -3.87 10.13
C GLY A 384 -10.08 -3.38 9.78
N ALA A 385 -10.57 -2.46 10.61
CA ALA A 385 -11.80 -1.72 10.41
C ALA A 385 -11.52 -0.56 9.45
N GLN A 386 -12.24 -0.53 8.32
CA GLN A 386 -12.12 0.56 7.37
C GLN A 386 -13.21 1.59 7.66
N GLN A 387 -12.81 2.85 7.79
CA GLN A 387 -13.75 3.96 7.88
C GLN A 387 -14.77 3.94 6.73
N ASP A 388 -16.04 4.20 7.06
CA ASP A 388 -17.18 4.28 6.15
C ASP A 388 -17.41 2.97 5.35
N ASN A 389 -16.86 1.84 5.82
CA ASN A 389 -17.00 0.55 5.16
C ASN A 389 -16.90 -0.62 6.14
N SER A 390 -16.80 -1.85 5.66
CA SER A 390 -16.68 -3.01 6.54
C SER A 390 -15.27 -3.19 7.11
N THR A 391 -15.21 -3.76 8.32
CA THR A 391 -14.03 -4.47 8.82
C THR A 391 -13.73 -5.68 7.94
N ILE A 392 -12.47 -5.89 7.58
CA ILE A 392 -12.07 -6.97 6.66
C ILE A 392 -10.92 -7.81 7.19
N ALA A 393 -10.79 -9.00 6.62
CA ALA A 393 -9.58 -9.82 6.65
C ALA A 393 -9.03 -9.96 5.22
N ILE A 394 -7.74 -9.68 5.01
CA ILE A 394 -7.03 -9.83 3.74
C ILE A 394 -5.82 -10.76 3.89
N ALA A 395 -5.60 -11.64 2.90
CA ALA A 395 -4.45 -12.54 2.93
C ALA A 395 -3.13 -11.77 2.79
N SER A 396 -2.10 -12.17 3.54
CA SER A 396 -0.73 -11.64 3.36
C SER A 396 -0.06 -12.14 2.07
N ARG A 397 -0.56 -13.25 1.52
CA ARG A 397 -0.11 -13.91 0.28
C ARG A 397 -1.26 -14.69 -0.33
N SER A 398 -1.31 -14.73 -1.66
CA SER A 398 -2.22 -15.53 -2.48
C SER A 398 -1.44 -16.59 -3.27
N ASP A 399 -2.06 -17.73 -3.53
CA ASP A 399 -1.47 -18.77 -4.39
C ASP A 399 -1.63 -18.43 -5.89
N ASN A 400 -2.44 -17.41 -6.25
CA ASN A 400 -2.72 -17.00 -7.64
C ASN A 400 -1.71 -15.97 -8.21
N GLY A 401 -0.56 -15.75 -7.56
CA GLY A 401 0.45 -14.76 -7.97
C GLY A 401 0.16 -13.30 -7.56
N ALA A 402 -1.09 -12.95 -7.23
CA ALA A 402 -1.46 -11.63 -6.71
C ALA A 402 -2.60 -11.69 -5.69
N ILE A 403 -2.72 -10.66 -4.86
CA ILE A 403 -3.77 -10.53 -3.84
C ILE A 403 -4.96 -9.77 -4.43
N ASP A 404 -5.93 -10.49 -4.98
CA ASP A 404 -7.09 -9.92 -5.65
C ASP A 404 -8.33 -9.85 -4.74
N ARG A 405 -9.49 -9.51 -5.32
CA ARG A 405 -10.77 -9.39 -4.61
C ARG A 405 -11.19 -10.67 -3.87
N SER A 406 -10.80 -11.86 -4.35
CA SER A 406 -11.12 -13.14 -3.73
C SER A 406 -10.31 -13.42 -2.45
N ASN A 407 -9.20 -12.69 -2.26
CA ASN A 407 -8.30 -12.89 -1.13
C ASN A 407 -8.67 -12.09 0.13
N TRP A 408 -9.78 -11.33 0.10
CA TRP A 408 -10.29 -10.61 1.27
C TRP A 408 -11.82 -10.64 1.37
N TYR A 409 -12.31 -10.55 2.60
CA TYR A 409 -13.73 -10.65 2.94
C TYR A 409 -14.05 -9.85 4.21
N PRO A 410 -15.30 -9.38 4.38
CA PRO A 410 -15.72 -8.73 5.60
C PRO A 410 -15.72 -9.70 6.79
N VAL A 411 -15.36 -9.20 7.96
CA VAL A 411 -15.57 -9.88 9.25
C VAL A 411 -16.58 -9.08 10.07
N GLY A 412 -16.97 -9.55 11.26
CA GLY A 412 -17.93 -8.82 12.10
C GLY A 412 -17.49 -7.40 12.48
N GLY A 413 -18.21 -6.77 13.40
CA GLY A 413 -18.03 -5.37 13.75
C GLY A 413 -18.66 -4.46 12.70
N GLY A 414 -18.12 -3.25 12.55
CA GLY A 414 -18.57 -2.28 11.56
C GLY A 414 -17.40 -1.53 10.91
N GLU A 415 -17.48 -0.21 10.90
CA GLU A 415 -16.54 0.69 10.22
C GLU A 415 -15.42 1.20 11.13
N ALA A 416 -15.62 1.09 12.43
CA ALA A 416 -14.68 1.54 13.44
C ALA A 416 -14.23 0.37 14.33
N GLY A 417 -13.21 0.58 15.15
CA GLY A 417 -12.89 -0.33 16.24
C GLY A 417 -11.68 -1.25 16.06
N TYR A 418 -11.34 -1.88 17.18
CA TYR A 418 -10.32 -2.92 17.28
C TYR A 418 -10.86 -4.28 16.82
N ILE A 419 -9.94 -5.19 16.53
CA ILE A 419 -10.23 -6.55 16.07
C ILE A 419 -9.34 -7.52 16.84
N ALA A 420 -9.88 -8.69 17.18
CA ALA A 420 -9.16 -9.78 17.79
C ALA A 420 -9.55 -11.12 17.15
N PRO A 421 -8.81 -11.60 16.13
CA PRO A 421 -8.97 -12.97 15.64
C PRO A 421 -8.53 -13.96 16.73
N SER A 422 -9.33 -14.99 16.97
CA SER A 422 -9.03 -16.00 17.99
C SER A 422 -7.77 -16.80 17.61
N PRO A 423 -6.68 -16.76 18.41
CA PRO A 423 -5.44 -17.49 18.09
C PRO A 423 -5.59 -19.01 17.89
N PRO A 424 -6.37 -19.76 18.71
CA PRO A 424 -6.55 -21.20 18.51
C PRO A 424 -7.48 -21.53 17.34
N ASP A 425 -8.33 -20.60 16.92
CA ASP A 425 -9.27 -20.80 15.82
C ASP A 425 -9.52 -19.49 15.03
N PRO A 426 -8.71 -19.21 14.00
CA PRO A 426 -8.81 -17.98 13.20
C PRO A 426 -10.13 -17.81 12.42
N ASN A 427 -11.04 -18.80 12.45
CA ASN A 427 -12.39 -18.64 11.92
C ASN A 427 -13.30 -17.84 12.87
N VAL A 428 -12.95 -17.76 14.15
CA VAL A 428 -13.66 -16.96 15.15
C VAL A 428 -12.96 -15.61 15.28
N VAL A 429 -13.68 -14.53 15.05
CA VAL A 429 -13.15 -13.16 15.11
C VAL A 429 -14.05 -12.33 16.02
N TYR A 430 -13.44 -11.64 16.97
CA TYR A 430 -14.11 -10.57 17.71
C TYR A 430 -13.80 -9.24 17.04
N ALA A 431 -14.81 -8.44 16.75
CA ALA A 431 -14.63 -7.19 16.03
C ALA A 431 -15.59 -6.13 16.57
N GLY A 432 -15.02 -4.95 16.80
CA GLY A 432 -15.72 -3.79 17.35
C GLY A 432 -16.41 -2.95 16.29
N ASP A 433 -17.19 -2.00 16.77
CA ASP A 433 -17.70 -0.83 16.05
C ASP A 433 -17.82 0.35 17.04
N TYR A 434 -18.27 1.50 16.57
CA TYR A 434 -18.50 2.66 17.44
C TYR A 434 -19.54 2.37 18.55
N GLU A 435 -19.55 3.22 19.58
CA GLU A 435 -20.42 3.10 20.76
C GLU A 435 -20.24 1.79 21.56
N GLY A 436 -19.06 1.16 21.47
CA GLY A 436 -18.74 -0.05 22.24
C GLY A 436 -19.43 -1.30 21.73
N VAL A 437 -19.98 -1.24 20.51
CA VAL A 437 -20.50 -2.43 19.85
C VAL A 437 -19.36 -3.42 19.65
N ILE A 438 -19.57 -4.67 20.05
CA ILE A 438 -18.63 -5.76 19.82
C ILE A 438 -19.39 -7.00 19.37
N THR A 439 -18.83 -7.70 18.39
CA THR A 439 -19.45 -8.87 17.80
C THR A 439 -18.49 -10.05 17.77
N ARG A 440 -19.03 -11.26 17.84
CA ARG A 440 -18.34 -12.52 17.59
C ARG A 440 -18.80 -13.08 16.25
N TYR A 441 -17.88 -13.16 15.29
CA TYR A 441 -18.10 -13.69 13.95
C TYR A 441 -17.52 -15.10 13.82
N ASP A 442 -18.25 -16.03 13.20
CA ASP A 442 -17.74 -17.36 12.81
C ASP A 442 -17.78 -17.52 11.28
N LYS A 443 -16.59 -17.59 10.66
CA LYS A 443 -16.42 -17.69 9.21
C LYS A 443 -17.06 -18.95 8.61
N ARG A 444 -17.13 -20.05 9.36
CA ARG A 444 -17.55 -21.36 8.81
C ARG A 444 -19.00 -21.36 8.34
N ASN A 445 -19.85 -20.62 9.05
CA ASN A 445 -21.27 -20.51 8.77
C ASN A 445 -21.71 -19.06 8.47
N GLY A 446 -20.79 -18.10 8.57
CA GLY A 446 -21.05 -16.68 8.32
C GLY A 446 -21.90 -15.99 9.39
N GLN A 447 -22.09 -16.61 10.56
CA GLN A 447 -22.92 -16.03 11.62
C GLN A 447 -22.16 -14.98 12.43
N LEU A 448 -22.89 -13.92 12.78
CA LEU A 448 -22.44 -12.82 13.62
C LEU A 448 -23.34 -12.75 14.85
N LYS A 449 -22.75 -12.70 16.04
CA LYS A 449 -23.44 -12.51 17.31
C LYS A 449 -22.99 -11.21 17.96
N ASN A 450 -23.93 -10.31 18.23
CA ASN A 450 -23.68 -9.15 19.08
C ASN A 450 -23.46 -9.64 20.52
N ILE A 451 -22.35 -9.19 21.12
CA ILE A 451 -21.91 -9.51 22.49
C ILE A 451 -21.57 -8.23 23.26
N THR A 452 -22.18 -7.11 22.89
CA THR A 452 -22.03 -5.80 23.55
C THR A 452 -22.36 -5.91 25.04
N ILE A 453 -21.54 -5.25 25.87
CA ILE A 453 -21.64 -5.28 27.33
C ILE A 453 -23.00 -4.74 27.79
N THR A 454 -23.35 -3.54 27.32
CA THR A 454 -24.66 -2.91 27.55
C THR A 454 -25.22 -2.46 26.20
N PRO A 455 -26.19 -3.17 25.62
CA PRO A 455 -26.82 -2.78 24.36
C PRO A 455 -27.84 -1.66 24.61
N ASP A 456 -27.33 -0.43 24.78
CA ASP A 456 -28.13 0.80 24.91
C ASP A 456 -27.92 1.70 23.68
N LEU A 457 -28.96 2.42 23.26
CA LEU A 457 -28.89 3.32 22.11
C LEU A 457 -28.53 4.72 22.60
N SER A 458 -27.40 5.25 22.14
CA SER A 458 -26.86 6.53 22.64
C SER A 458 -26.85 7.68 21.64
N ASP A 459 -27.21 7.42 20.37
CA ASP A 459 -27.28 8.41 19.29
C ASP A 459 -27.98 9.71 19.71
N GLY A 460 -27.33 10.86 19.47
CA GLY A 460 -27.88 12.19 19.74
C GLY A 460 -27.87 12.61 21.21
N ALA A 461 -27.24 11.84 22.10
CA ALA A 461 -27.04 12.20 23.50
C ALA A 461 -25.55 12.28 23.85
N GLY A 462 -25.19 13.14 24.80
CA GLY A 462 -23.83 13.17 25.36
C GLY A 462 -23.58 11.98 26.31
N ALA A 463 -22.32 11.58 26.46
CA ALA A 463 -21.91 10.44 27.28
C ALA A 463 -22.16 10.58 28.80
N ALA A 464 -22.54 11.77 29.28
CA ALA A 464 -22.58 12.09 30.71
C ALA A 464 -23.47 11.15 31.55
N ASN A 465 -24.57 10.66 30.94
CA ASN A 465 -25.61 9.86 31.59
C ASN A 465 -25.61 8.38 31.16
N LEU A 466 -24.66 7.95 30.34
CA LEU A 466 -24.57 6.54 29.94
C LEU A 466 -24.12 5.69 31.12
N GLU A 467 -24.63 4.46 31.22
CA GLU A 467 -24.17 3.48 32.21
C GLU A 467 -22.68 3.19 32.03
N HIS A 468 -22.31 2.90 30.78
CA HIS A 468 -20.94 2.70 30.33
C HIS A 468 -20.71 3.51 29.05
N ARG A 469 -19.55 4.15 28.96
CA ARG A 469 -19.17 4.99 27.82
C ARG A 469 -18.00 4.35 27.09
N PHE A 470 -18.14 4.23 25.78
CA PHE A 470 -17.16 3.61 24.91
C PHE A 470 -16.79 4.58 23.80
N GLN A 471 -15.53 4.54 23.40
CA GLN A 471 -15.04 5.37 22.30
C GLN A 471 -15.38 4.73 20.94
N TRP A 472 -15.43 5.56 19.90
CA TRP A 472 -15.46 5.16 18.48
C TRP A 472 -14.55 3.98 18.12
N THR A 473 -13.34 3.90 18.69
CA THR A 473 -12.42 2.78 18.52
C THR A 473 -12.08 2.08 19.84
N ALA A 474 -13.10 1.63 20.58
CA ALA A 474 -12.94 0.95 21.87
C ALA A 474 -12.00 -0.28 21.79
N PRO A 475 -10.97 -0.40 22.66
CA PRO A 475 -10.01 -1.50 22.64
C PRO A 475 -10.63 -2.89 22.78
N ILE A 476 -10.11 -3.85 22.01
CA ILE A 476 -10.42 -5.29 22.11
C ILE A 476 -9.10 -6.05 22.16
N LEU A 477 -8.94 -6.92 23.16
CA LEU A 477 -7.71 -7.68 23.36
C LEU A 477 -8.02 -9.10 23.82
N ILE A 478 -7.45 -10.11 23.17
CA ILE A 478 -7.39 -11.47 23.71
C ILE A 478 -6.10 -11.61 24.52
N SER A 479 -6.20 -12.20 25.71
CA SER A 479 -5.03 -12.42 26.56
C SER A 479 -3.96 -13.28 25.85
N PRO A 480 -2.68 -12.88 25.81
CA PRO A 480 -1.61 -13.73 25.31
C PRO A 480 -1.36 -14.97 26.18
N HIS A 481 -1.90 -15.02 27.40
CA HIS A 481 -1.73 -16.13 28.35
C HIS A 481 -2.92 -17.09 28.42
N ASP A 482 -4.09 -16.67 27.93
CA ASP A 482 -5.30 -17.49 27.92
C ASP A 482 -6.22 -17.08 26.76
N PRO A 483 -6.32 -17.88 25.67
CA PRO A 483 -7.10 -17.51 24.50
C PRO A 483 -8.62 -17.46 24.74
N ASN A 484 -9.12 -17.93 25.89
CA ASN A 484 -10.53 -17.78 26.27
C ASN A 484 -10.82 -16.43 26.92
N THR A 485 -9.79 -15.74 27.43
CA THR A 485 -9.94 -14.44 28.08
C THR A 485 -9.94 -13.34 27.03
N LEU A 486 -11.07 -12.63 26.92
CA LEU A 486 -11.25 -11.46 26.06
C LEU A 486 -11.52 -10.23 26.92
N TYR A 487 -10.86 -9.12 26.57
CA TYR A 487 -11.03 -7.81 27.18
C TYR A 487 -11.68 -6.84 26.20
N HIS A 488 -12.54 -5.97 26.73
CA HIS A 488 -13.08 -4.81 26.03
C HIS A 488 -13.09 -3.61 26.97
N ALA A 489 -12.80 -2.41 26.47
CA ALA A 489 -12.57 -1.25 27.32
C ALA A 489 -13.48 -0.06 26.97
N GLY A 490 -14.21 0.42 27.98
CA GLY A 490 -14.95 1.68 27.98
C GLY A 490 -14.29 2.66 28.96
N GLU A 491 -15.02 3.25 29.89
CA GLU A 491 -14.41 3.93 31.04
C GLU A 491 -13.80 2.97 32.06
N ARG A 492 -14.24 1.70 32.01
CA ARG A 492 -13.73 0.57 32.78
C ARG A 492 -13.20 -0.50 31.85
N LEU A 493 -12.33 -1.36 32.38
CA LEU A 493 -11.91 -2.58 31.71
C LEU A 493 -12.89 -3.71 32.02
N PHE A 494 -13.44 -4.32 30.98
CA PHE A 494 -14.33 -5.47 31.07
C PHE A 494 -13.63 -6.73 30.59
N LYS A 495 -13.98 -7.86 31.21
CA LYS A 495 -13.43 -9.18 30.91
C LYS A 495 -14.55 -10.19 30.69
N THR A 496 -14.35 -11.09 29.74
CA THR A 496 -15.16 -12.30 29.56
C THR A 496 -14.25 -13.51 29.36
N THR A 497 -14.73 -14.69 29.76
CA THR A 497 -14.04 -15.98 29.53
C THR A 497 -14.88 -17.00 28.78
N ASP A 498 -16.07 -16.59 28.29
CA ASP A 498 -17.05 -17.47 27.65
C ASP A 498 -17.53 -16.95 26.30
N GLY A 499 -16.67 -16.15 25.66
CA GLY A 499 -16.90 -15.61 24.32
C GLY A 499 -17.90 -14.46 24.29
N GLY A 500 -18.04 -13.71 25.39
CA GLY A 500 -18.88 -12.51 25.49
C GLY A 500 -20.31 -12.79 25.95
N MET A 501 -20.56 -13.93 26.60
CA MET A 501 -21.88 -14.22 27.18
C MET A 501 -22.06 -13.53 28.52
N HIS A 502 -20.98 -13.45 29.30
CA HIS A 502 -20.92 -12.71 30.55
C HIS A 502 -19.70 -11.80 30.57
N TRP A 503 -19.91 -10.55 30.97
CA TRP A 503 -18.88 -9.54 31.13
C TRP A 503 -18.77 -9.12 32.60
N GLU A 504 -17.54 -9.02 33.10
CA GLU A 504 -17.21 -8.53 34.44
C GLU A 504 -16.35 -7.28 34.31
N ALA A 505 -16.73 -6.20 35.01
CA ALA A 505 -15.85 -5.04 35.16
C ALA A 505 -14.73 -5.36 36.16
N ILE A 506 -13.48 -5.34 35.69
CA ILE A 506 -12.27 -5.66 36.48
C ILE A 506 -11.45 -4.40 36.82
N SER A 507 -12.05 -3.22 36.68
CA SER A 507 -11.47 -1.95 37.12
C SER A 507 -12.56 -1.01 37.63
N PRO A 508 -12.20 -0.01 38.45
CA PRO A 508 -13.03 1.18 38.59
C PRO A 508 -13.02 1.99 37.28
N ASP A 509 -13.73 3.13 37.26
CA ASP A 509 -13.53 4.15 36.22
C ASP A 509 -12.07 4.62 36.30
N LEU A 510 -11.29 4.39 35.23
CA LEU A 510 -9.86 4.69 35.19
C LEU A 510 -9.57 6.07 34.61
N THR A 511 -10.59 6.90 34.42
CA THR A 511 -10.48 8.17 33.71
C THR A 511 -10.72 9.34 34.67
N ARG A 512 -10.57 10.57 34.18
CA ARG A 512 -10.87 11.80 34.92
C ARG A 512 -12.37 11.97 35.15
N ASN A 513 -13.19 11.39 34.29
CA ASN A 513 -14.66 11.43 34.33
C ASN A 513 -15.19 12.87 34.51
N ASP A 514 -14.66 13.81 33.73
CA ASP A 514 -15.08 15.21 33.74
C ASP A 514 -16.36 15.37 32.94
N LYS A 515 -17.48 15.49 33.68
CA LYS A 515 -18.81 15.64 33.08
C LYS A 515 -18.94 16.85 32.16
N SER A 516 -18.10 17.88 32.28
CA SER A 516 -18.11 19.01 31.33
C SER A 516 -17.66 18.61 29.92
N LYS A 517 -16.95 17.48 29.77
CA LYS A 517 -16.43 16.93 28.51
C LYS A 517 -17.28 15.77 27.96
N GLN A 518 -18.42 15.49 28.58
CA GLN A 518 -19.32 14.40 28.20
C GLN A 518 -20.70 14.94 27.77
N GLN A 519 -20.76 16.22 27.43
CA GLN A 519 -21.98 16.91 27.01
C GLN A 519 -22.26 16.70 25.52
N PRO A 520 -23.51 16.87 25.06
CA PRO A 520 -23.84 16.85 23.64
C PRO A 520 -22.97 17.78 22.80
N SER A 521 -22.59 17.32 21.61
CA SER A 521 -21.66 17.98 20.69
C SER A 521 -22.38 18.54 19.45
N GLY A 522 -21.85 19.59 18.82
CA GLY A 522 -22.35 20.16 17.56
C GLY A 522 -22.50 21.67 17.57
N GLY A 523 -22.70 22.26 18.76
CA GLY A 523 -22.74 23.71 18.96
C GLY A 523 -24.15 24.29 18.99
N PRO A 524 -24.32 25.60 18.67
CA PRO A 524 -25.57 26.31 18.96
C PRO A 524 -26.70 26.02 17.96
N ILE A 525 -26.42 25.48 16.76
CA ILE A 525 -27.42 25.32 15.70
C ILE A 525 -27.96 23.89 15.63
N ASN A 526 -27.06 22.91 15.41
CA ASN A 526 -27.38 21.50 15.33
C ASN A 526 -26.46 20.71 16.28
N ILE A 527 -26.98 19.59 16.79
CA ILE A 527 -26.23 18.60 17.57
C ILE A 527 -25.86 17.43 16.64
N ASP A 528 -24.68 16.84 16.87
CA ASP A 528 -24.20 15.61 16.23
C ASP A 528 -23.38 14.81 17.25
N ASP A 529 -24.03 13.83 17.86
CA ASP A 529 -23.42 12.88 18.79
C ASP A 529 -23.60 11.47 18.21
N THR A 530 -22.50 10.91 17.71
CA THR A 530 -22.43 9.54 17.15
C THR A 530 -21.39 8.70 17.89
N GLY A 531 -21.05 9.06 19.13
CA GLY A 531 -19.97 8.41 19.90
C GLY A 531 -18.52 8.76 19.49
N THR A 532 -18.27 9.53 18.42
CA THR A 532 -16.90 9.99 18.08
C THR A 532 -16.34 10.95 19.13
N GLU A 533 -17.22 11.77 19.70
CA GLU A 533 -16.95 12.81 20.69
C GLU A 533 -17.05 12.30 22.13
N TYR A 534 -17.39 11.02 22.33
CA TYR A 534 -17.36 10.41 23.65
C TYR A 534 -15.92 10.37 24.14
N TYR A 535 -15.76 10.84 25.37
CA TYR A 535 -14.48 11.14 25.96
C TYR A 535 -14.45 10.67 27.42
N ASP A 536 -13.27 10.74 28.03
CA ASP A 536 -12.98 10.13 29.34
C ASP A 536 -13.16 8.61 29.29
N THR A 537 -12.55 7.96 28.30
CA THR A 537 -12.58 6.50 28.06
C THR A 537 -11.17 5.90 28.05
N ILE A 538 -11.05 4.60 28.30
CA ILE A 538 -9.82 3.83 28.05
C ILE A 538 -9.67 3.68 26.54
N PHE A 539 -8.66 4.34 25.98
CA PHE A 539 -8.39 4.40 24.56
C PHE A 539 -7.32 3.41 24.10
N ALA A 540 -6.44 2.98 25.02
CA ALA A 540 -5.36 2.04 24.74
C ALA A 540 -5.27 0.98 25.86
N LEU A 541 -5.06 -0.28 25.46
CA LEU A 541 -4.98 -1.42 26.37
C LEU A 541 -3.87 -2.37 25.94
N ALA A 542 -3.07 -2.85 26.89
CA ALA A 542 -2.06 -3.88 26.65
C ALA A 542 -1.91 -4.80 27.87
N GLU A 543 -1.99 -6.12 27.66
CA GLU A 543 -1.54 -7.11 28.64
C GLU A 543 -0.08 -7.49 28.33
N SER A 544 0.76 -7.60 29.36
CA SER A 544 2.15 -8.00 29.19
C SER A 544 2.23 -9.40 28.58
N PRO A 545 2.94 -9.61 27.47
CA PRO A 545 3.15 -10.94 26.90
C PRO A 545 4.06 -11.85 27.75
N VAL A 546 4.80 -11.29 28.72
CA VAL A 546 5.76 -12.05 29.56
C VAL A 546 5.31 -12.22 31.01
N THR A 547 4.24 -11.55 31.44
CA THR A 547 3.71 -11.69 32.79
C THR A 547 2.19 -11.66 32.75
N LYS A 548 1.58 -12.79 33.07
CA LYS A 548 0.12 -12.92 33.18
C LYS A 548 -0.43 -11.92 34.20
N ASP A 549 -1.62 -11.39 33.93
CA ASP A 549 -2.37 -10.51 34.84
C ASP A 549 -1.72 -9.11 35.07
N LEU A 550 -0.66 -8.79 34.32
CA LEU A 550 -0.06 -7.46 34.24
C LEU A 550 -0.67 -6.69 33.06
N ILE A 551 -1.53 -5.71 33.35
CA ILE A 551 -2.30 -4.98 32.34
C ILE A 551 -2.05 -3.48 32.48
N TRP A 552 -1.85 -2.83 31.35
CA TRP A 552 -1.71 -1.39 31.18
C TRP A 552 -2.95 -0.83 30.49
N ALA A 553 -3.48 0.27 31.01
CA ALA A 553 -4.59 1.01 30.43
C ALA A 553 -4.21 2.48 30.26
N GLY A 554 -4.52 3.05 29.10
CA GLY A 554 -4.31 4.46 28.78
C GLY A 554 -5.59 5.10 28.31
N THR A 555 -5.86 6.32 28.75
CA THR A 555 -7.14 7.01 28.48
C THR A 555 -6.98 8.12 27.45
N ASP A 556 -8.09 8.50 26.81
CA ASP A 556 -8.14 9.66 25.90
C ASP A 556 -7.99 11.01 26.63
N ASP A 557 -8.18 11.04 27.95
CA ASP A 557 -8.01 12.18 28.85
C ASP A 557 -6.63 12.28 29.55
N GLY A 558 -5.72 11.35 29.22
CA GLY A 558 -4.30 11.43 29.53
C GLY A 558 -3.85 10.79 30.82
N LEU A 559 -4.60 9.82 31.33
CA LEU A 559 -4.18 8.97 32.44
C LEU A 559 -3.61 7.65 31.94
N ILE A 560 -2.60 7.15 32.64
CA ILE A 560 -2.00 5.84 32.42
C ILE A 560 -2.07 5.06 33.74
N HIS A 561 -2.62 3.85 33.66
CA HIS A 561 -2.83 2.97 34.79
C HIS A 561 -2.18 1.61 34.57
N VAL A 562 -1.72 0.98 35.65
CA VAL A 562 -1.19 -0.38 35.64
C VAL A 562 -1.78 -1.21 36.77
N THR A 563 -2.15 -2.45 36.47
CA THR A 563 -2.47 -3.50 37.45
C THR A 563 -1.48 -4.65 37.28
N LYS A 564 -1.15 -5.34 38.38
CA LYS A 564 -0.24 -6.50 38.39
C LYS A 564 -0.90 -7.77 38.91
N ASP A 565 -2.21 -7.72 39.14
CA ASP A 565 -2.98 -8.76 39.82
C ASP A 565 -4.35 -8.99 39.17
N GLY A 566 -4.43 -8.72 37.86
CA GLY A 566 -5.58 -9.06 37.03
C GLY A 566 -6.76 -8.13 37.23
N GLY A 567 -6.50 -6.88 37.65
CA GLY A 567 -7.50 -5.84 37.83
C GLY A 567 -7.94 -5.60 39.27
N LYS A 568 -7.43 -6.38 40.25
CA LYS A 568 -7.82 -6.21 41.66
C LYS A 568 -7.33 -4.88 42.23
N ASN A 569 -6.11 -4.47 41.87
CA ASN A 569 -5.53 -3.18 42.25
C ASN A 569 -4.97 -2.45 41.02
N TRP A 570 -5.30 -1.16 40.90
CA TRP A 570 -4.85 -0.28 39.83
C TRP A 570 -4.06 0.90 40.39
N ALA A 571 -2.88 1.17 39.82
CA ALA A 571 -2.07 2.34 40.15
C ALA A 571 -2.07 3.33 38.98
N ASN A 572 -2.39 4.60 39.25
CA ASN A 572 -2.13 5.68 38.31
C ASN A 572 -0.62 5.97 38.26
N VAL A 573 -0.04 5.82 37.09
CA VAL A 573 1.40 5.93 36.82
C VAL A 573 1.69 6.95 35.72
N THR A 574 0.81 7.94 35.56
CA THR A 574 0.93 8.97 34.52
C THR A 574 2.24 9.78 34.64
N PRO A 575 3.00 10.01 33.55
CA PRO A 575 4.17 10.90 33.56
C PRO A 575 3.79 12.30 34.05
N LYS A 576 4.60 12.89 34.94
CA LYS A 576 4.29 14.20 35.54
C LYS A 576 4.35 15.37 34.56
N ASP A 577 5.13 15.24 33.50
CA ASP A 577 5.31 16.23 32.44
C ASP A 577 4.35 16.02 31.26
N LEU A 578 3.54 14.96 31.28
CA LEU A 578 2.47 14.75 30.30
C LEU A 578 1.38 15.80 30.55
N PRO A 579 1.10 16.73 29.62
CA PRO A 579 0.09 17.73 29.87
C PRO A 579 -1.30 17.07 29.86
N GLU A 580 -2.23 17.65 30.61
CA GLU A 580 -3.60 17.11 30.72
C GLU A 580 -4.28 17.02 29.36
N TRP A 581 -5.28 16.14 29.27
CA TRP A 581 -6.10 15.91 28.07
C TRP A 581 -5.32 15.34 26.88
N SER A 582 -4.12 14.79 27.14
CA SER A 582 -3.35 14.05 26.14
C SER A 582 -4.01 12.72 25.83
N ARG A 583 -4.32 12.41 24.58
CA ARG A 583 -4.81 11.06 24.26
C ARG A 583 -3.66 10.07 24.31
N VAL A 584 -3.78 9.03 25.14
CA VAL A 584 -2.93 7.86 25.05
C VAL A 584 -3.38 7.03 23.85
N SER A 585 -2.70 7.19 22.71
CA SER A 585 -3.13 6.57 21.46
C SER A 585 -2.82 5.08 21.41
N LEU A 586 -1.75 4.65 22.08
CA LEU A 586 -1.30 3.27 22.08
C LEU A 586 -0.34 2.98 23.23
N ILE A 587 -0.42 1.78 23.80
CA ILE A 587 0.54 1.23 24.76
C ILE A 587 1.12 -0.06 24.20
N GLU A 588 2.45 -0.19 24.26
CA GLU A 588 3.19 -1.41 23.96
C GLU A 588 3.83 -1.93 25.24
N ALA A 589 3.31 -3.04 25.77
CA ALA A 589 3.94 -3.76 26.88
C ALA A 589 5.08 -4.62 26.33
N SER A 590 6.30 -4.48 26.88
CA SER A 590 7.48 -5.10 26.28
C SER A 590 7.38 -6.64 26.21
N PRO A 591 7.67 -7.25 25.04
CA PRO A 591 7.85 -8.70 24.92
C PRO A 591 9.11 -9.24 25.59
N HIS A 592 9.96 -8.38 26.16
CA HIS A 592 11.24 -8.77 26.74
C HIS A 592 11.32 -8.53 28.25
N ASP A 593 10.53 -7.61 28.80
CA ASP A 593 10.66 -7.17 30.19
C ASP A 593 9.33 -6.74 30.80
N ALA A 594 8.97 -7.32 31.95
CA ALA A 594 7.69 -7.04 32.59
C ALA A 594 7.54 -5.59 33.07
N GLY A 595 8.63 -4.92 33.46
CA GLY A 595 8.60 -3.54 33.96
C GLY A 595 8.52 -2.48 32.86
N THR A 596 8.75 -2.89 31.60
CA THR A 596 8.96 -2.00 30.48
C THR A 596 7.69 -1.82 29.64
N ALA A 597 7.37 -0.56 29.34
CA ALA A 597 6.30 -0.20 28.41
C ALA A 597 6.68 1.07 27.63
N TYR A 598 6.18 1.14 26.40
CA TYR A 598 6.29 2.31 25.53
C TYR A 598 4.90 2.85 25.23
N VAL A 599 4.75 4.17 25.23
CA VAL A 599 3.45 4.81 25.10
C VAL A 599 3.53 5.90 24.05
N ALA A 600 2.68 5.80 23.03
CA ALA A 600 2.46 6.88 22.06
C ALA A 600 1.35 7.80 22.58
N ILE A 601 1.58 9.10 22.46
CA ILE A 601 0.65 10.14 22.88
C ILE A 601 0.31 11.00 21.67
N ASP A 602 -0.99 11.20 21.45
CA ASP A 602 -1.51 12.03 20.40
C ASP A 602 -2.20 13.29 20.96
N ARG A 603 -1.75 14.46 20.52
CA ARG A 603 -2.27 15.78 20.92
C ARG A 603 -2.68 16.66 19.74
N HIS A 604 -2.76 16.14 18.52
CA HIS A 604 -3.05 16.97 17.35
C HIS A 604 -4.44 17.63 17.43
N GLN A 605 -5.40 16.96 18.09
CA GLN A 605 -6.75 17.51 18.35
C GLN A 605 -6.78 18.64 19.41
N LEU A 606 -5.64 18.94 20.02
CA LEU A 606 -5.40 20.09 20.89
C LEU A 606 -4.40 21.07 20.25
N ASP A 607 -4.28 21.01 18.92
CA ASP A 607 -3.40 21.84 18.09
C ASP A 607 -1.89 21.66 18.38
N ASP A 608 -1.50 20.49 18.88
CA ASP A 608 -0.10 20.12 19.13
C ASP A 608 0.32 18.97 18.22
N ASN A 609 1.01 19.30 17.12
CA ASN A 609 1.51 18.34 16.13
C ASN A 609 2.87 17.71 16.50
N ARG A 610 3.42 17.99 17.69
CA ARG A 610 4.73 17.46 18.08
C ARG A 610 4.65 15.97 18.41
N PRO A 611 5.72 15.21 18.18
CA PRO A 611 5.78 13.82 18.60
C PRO A 611 5.89 13.72 20.12
N HIS A 612 5.17 12.76 20.68
CA HIS A 612 5.22 12.41 22.10
C HIS A 612 5.24 10.88 22.25
N ILE A 613 6.37 10.35 22.70
CA ILE A 613 6.56 8.94 23.05
C ILE A 613 7.25 8.88 24.40
N TYR A 614 6.72 8.07 25.32
CA TYR A 614 7.30 7.86 26.64
C TYR A 614 7.68 6.39 26.85
N LYS A 615 8.81 6.17 27.53
CA LYS A 615 9.28 4.86 27.98
C LYS A 615 9.31 4.81 29.50
N THR A 616 8.87 3.69 30.07
CA THR A 616 9.14 3.27 31.45
C THR A 616 9.91 1.96 31.45
N GLY A 617 10.72 1.71 32.48
CA GLY A 617 11.33 0.40 32.77
C GLY A 617 11.01 -0.14 34.17
N ASP A 618 10.16 0.55 34.94
CA ASP A 618 9.93 0.28 36.36
C ASP A 618 8.44 0.27 36.75
N TYR A 619 7.59 -0.17 35.82
CA TYR A 619 6.13 -0.20 35.96
C TYR A 619 5.51 1.21 36.11
N GLY A 620 6.09 2.21 35.45
CA GLY A 620 5.56 3.57 35.35
C GLY A 620 5.90 4.46 36.55
N LYS A 621 6.84 4.06 37.42
CA LYS A 621 7.32 4.91 38.51
C LYS A 621 8.17 6.06 37.98
N SER A 622 8.87 5.85 36.88
CA SER A 622 9.61 6.86 36.15
C SER A 622 9.40 6.75 34.64
N TRP A 623 9.48 7.88 33.94
CA TRP A 623 9.25 7.98 32.51
C TRP A 623 10.34 8.82 31.84
N THR A 624 10.66 8.46 30.61
CA THR A 624 11.58 9.22 29.75
C THR A 624 10.90 9.48 28.40
N LYS A 625 10.87 10.75 27.98
CA LYS A 625 10.43 11.12 26.62
C LYS A 625 11.49 10.71 25.60
N ILE A 626 11.09 9.95 24.58
CA ILE A 626 11.98 9.28 23.62
C ILE A 626 11.60 9.60 22.18
N THR A 627 11.71 10.88 21.77
CA THR A 627 11.26 11.36 20.44
C THR A 627 12.37 11.94 19.56
N LYS A 628 13.61 11.91 20.03
CA LYS A 628 14.75 12.50 19.33
C LYS A 628 14.93 11.85 17.95
N GLY A 629 14.90 12.63 16.89
CA GLY A 629 15.03 12.16 15.50
C GLY A 629 13.71 12.11 14.72
N ILE A 630 12.56 12.19 15.42
CA ILE A 630 11.26 12.44 14.80
C ILE A 630 11.05 13.97 14.67
N PRO A 631 10.66 14.51 13.51
CA PRO A 631 10.40 15.93 13.35
C PRO A 631 9.30 16.46 14.28
N GLU A 632 9.48 17.66 14.83
CA GLU A 632 8.48 18.36 15.67
C GLU A 632 7.20 18.77 14.92
N THR A 633 7.11 18.47 13.63
CA THR A 633 5.98 18.77 12.75
C THR A 633 5.10 17.55 12.46
N THR A 634 5.41 16.39 13.04
CA THR A 634 4.62 15.16 12.85
C THR A 634 4.38 14.49 14.20
N PHE A 635 3.13 14.14 14.46
CA PHE A 635 2.71 13.49 15.69
C PHE A 635 2.70 11.97 15.51
N VAL A 636 2.79 11.26 16.63
CA VAL A 636 2.91 9.80 16.68
C VAL A 636 1.57 9.21 17.07
N ARG A 637 1.14 8.15 16.37
CA ARG A 637 -0.08 7.40 16.68
C ARG A 637 0.25 6.03 17.28
N ALA A 638 1.34 5.41 16.83
CA ALA A 638 1.73 4.07 17.24
C ALA A 638 3.23 3.96 17.56
N VAL A 639 3.55 3.10 18.53
CA VAL A 639 4.91 2.65 18.88
C VAL A 639 4.88 1.15 19.15
N ARG A 640 5.76 0.35 18.55
CA ARG A 640 5.87 -1.09 18.79
C ARG A 640 7.31 -1.48 19.07
N GLU A 641 7.52 -2.44 19.96
CA GLU A 641 8.81 -3.07 20.18
C GLU A 641 8.93 -4.32 19.32
N ASP A 642 10.11 -4.54 18.75
CA ASP A 642 10.38 -5.74 17.99
C ASP A 642 10.40 -6.97 18.93
N PRO A 643 9.59 -8.02 18.66
CA PRO A 643 9.48 -9.17 19.55
C PRO A 643 10.73 -10.07 19.56
N LYS A 644 11.66 -9.89 18.61
CA LYS A 644 12.90 -10.70 18.52
C LYS A 644 14.15 -9.90 18.91
N LYS A 645 14.12 -8.56 18.92
CA LYS A 645 15.25 -7.70 19.29
C LYS A 645 14.85 -6.64 20.32
N ARG A 646 15.24 -6.87 21.58
CA ARG A 646 15.07 -5.91 22.68
C ARG A 646 15.62 -4.52 22.29
N GLY A 647 14.82 -3.50 22.56
CA GLY A 647 15.16 -2.09 22.34
C GLY A 647 15.19 -1.64 20.90
N MET A 648 14.78 -2.49 19.96
CA MET A 648 14.44 -2.06 18.62
C MET A 648 12.96 -1.69 18.57
N LEU A 649 12.64 -0.47 18.15
CA LEU A 649 11.28 0.07 18.14
C LEU A 649 10.88 0.57 16.75
N TYR A 650 9.59 0.55 16.45
CA TYR A 650 8.98 1.17 15.27
C TYR A 650 7.94 2.20 15.71
N ALA A 651 7.86 3.33 15.00
CA ALA A 651 6.85 4.36 15.25
C ALA A 651 6.07 4.70 13.98
N GLY A 652 4.74 4.73 14.10
CA GLY A 652 3.81 5.19 13.08
C GLY A 652 3.41 6.63 13.34
N THR A 653 3.59 7.49 12.33
CA THR A 653 3.33 8.94 12.42
C THR A 653 2.32 9.37 11.36
N GLU A 654 1.86 10.61 11.45
CA GLU A 654 1.02 11.25 10.43
C GLU A 654 1.63 11.24 9.02
N THR A 655 2.96 11.16 8.92
CA THR A 655 3.70 11.32 7.65
C THR A 655 4.49 10.08 7.21
N GLY A 656 4.52 9.02 8.01
CA GLY A 656 5.30 7.82 7.70
C GLY A 656 5.81 7.03 8.92
N VAL A 657 6.85 6.22 8.71
CA VAL A 657 7.37 5.26 9.68
C VAL A 657 8.81 5.62 10.10
N TYR A 658 9.12 5.40 11.38
CA TYR A 658 10.46 5.53 11.95
C TYR A 658 10.88 4.26 12.69
N VAL A 659 12.19 4.05 12.80
CA VAL A 659 12.80 2.94 13.54
C VAL A 659 13.84 3.46 14.54
N SER A 660 13.90 2.85 15.72
CA SER A 660 14.94 3.06 16.71
C SER A 660 15.63 1.73 17.02
N PHE A 661 16.93 1.78 17.34
CA PHE A 661 17.73 0.60 17.69
C PHE A 661 18.25 0.65 19.12
N ASN A 662 17.80 1.62 19.92
CA ASN A 662 18.35 1.91 21.25
C ASN A 662 17.28 2.43 22.22
N ASP A 663 16.17 1.70 22.30
CA ASP A 663 15.04 2.01 23.19
C ASP A 663 14.42 3.41 22.96
N GLY A 664 14.47 3.93 21.73
CA GLY A 664 13.92 5.23 21.38
C GLY A 664 14.82 6.42 21.70
N ALA A 665 16.07 6.21 22.13
CA ALA A 665 17.00 7.30 22.39
C ALA A 665 17.32 8.12 21.12
N ASP A 666 17.34 7.48 19.95
CA ASP A 666 17.21 8.13 18.65
C ASP A 666 16.37 7.34 17.65
N TRP A 667 15.73 8.07 16.73
CA TRP A 667 14.88 7.56 15.67
C TRP A 667 15.43 7.92 14.30
N ARG A 668 15.25 7.00 13.35
CA ARG A 668 15.63 7.15 11.94
C ARG A 668 14.43 6.89 11.06
N SER A 669 14.32 7.61 9.94
CA SER A 669 13.22 7.40 8.99
C SER A 669 13.32 6.01 8.36
N LEU A 670 12.20 5.30 8.33
CA LEU A 670 12.00 4.03 7.62
C LEU A 670 10.97 4.24 6.48
N GLN A 671 11.03 5.40 5.80
CA GLN A 671 10.04 5.74 4.77
C GLN A 671 10.14 4.84 3.52
N LEU A 672 11.36 4.61 3.02
CA LEU A 672 11.62 3.80 1.82
C LEU A 672 10.71 4.20 0.64
N ASN A 673 10.04 3.23 0.01
CA ASN A 673 9.06 3.43 -1.05
C ASN A 673 7.61 3.60 -0.57
N LEU A 674 7.36 3.72 0.73
CA LEU A 674 6.02 3.99 1.26
C LEU A 674 5.58 5.41 0.85
N PRO A 675 4.35 5.62 0.37
CA PRO A 675 3.81 6.97 0.17
C PRO A 675 3.77 7.78 1.46
N THR A 676 3.77 9.11 1.38
CA THR A 676 3.39 9.94 2.53
C THR A 676 1.93 9.71 2.86
N THR A 677 1.64 9.10 4.01
CA THR A 677 0.28 8.80 4.44
C THR A 677 0.27 8.61 5.97
N PRO A 678 -0.85 8.90 6.65
CA PRO A 678 -0.97 8.62 8.08
C PRO A 678 -0.86 7.13 8.36
N ILE A 679 0.02 6.78 9.31
CA ILE A 679 0.19 5.41 9.81
C ILE A 679 -0.51 5.33 11.16
N HIS A 680 -1.73 4.79 11.17
CA HIS A 680 -2.55 4.73 12.38
C HIS A 680 -2.11 3.60 13.31
N ASP A 681 -1.67 2.47 12.76
CA ASP A 681 -1.21 1.32 13.55
C ASP A 681 -0.22 0.46 12.75
N LEU A 682 0.56 -0.34 13.47
CA LEU A 682 1.53 -1.28 12.93
C LEU A 682 1.69 -2.50 13.83
N VAL A 683 1.98 -3.66 13.23
CA VAL A 683 2.22 -4.94 13.92
C VAL A 683 3.43 -5.64 13.33
N VAL A 684 4.30 -6.17 14.20
CA VAL A 684 5.41 -7.03 13.79
C VAL A 684 4.95 -8.49 13.82
N LYS A 685 4.78 -9.10 12.65
CA LYS A 685 4.38 -10.51 12.51
C LYS A 685 5.54 -11.32 11.96
N ASN A 686 6.11 -12.20 12.78
CA ASN A 686 7.31 -12.97 12.45
C ASN A 686 8.49 -12.04 12.08
N ASP A 687 8.79 -11.93 10.79
CA ASP A 687 9.82 -11.08 10.22
C ASP A 687 9.21 -9.92 9.40
N ASP A 688 7.89 -9.79 9.36
CA ASP A 688 7.20 -8.77 8.58
C ASP A 688 6.72 -7.62 9.47
N LEU A 689 6.80 -6.39 8.95
CA LEU A 689 6.17 -5.21 9.56
C LEU A 689 4.94 -4.84 8.74
N VAL A 690 3.76 -5.05 9.32
CA VAL A 690 2.45 -4.80 8.70
C VAL A 690 1.94 -3.43 9.14
N LEU A 691 1.44 -2.62 8.20
CA LEU A 691 0.99 -1.26 8.43
C LEU A 691 -0.49 -1.07 8.07
N ALA A 692 -1.27 -0.51 8.99
CA ALA A 692 -2.54 0.15 8.68
C ALA A 692 -2.27 1.60 8.29
N THR A 693 -2.49 1.92 7.02
CA THR A 693 -2.51 3.31 6.57
C THR A 693 -3.93 3.84 6.59
N HIS A 694 -4.07 5.15 6.79
CA HIS A 694 -5.35 5.84 6.73
C HIS A 694 -5.46 6.59 5.39
N GLY A 695 -5.56 5.85 4.28
CA GLY A 695 -5.72 6.41 2.94
C GLY A 695 -4.91 5.73 1.82
N ARG A 696 -4.10 4.70 2.11
CA ARG A 696 -3.33 3.92 1.11
C ARG A 696 -3.45 2.41 1.31
N SER A 697 -4.51 1.93 1.96
CA SER A 697 -4.75 0.51 2.28
C SER A 697 -3.65 -0.13 3.15
N PHE A 698 -3.54 -1.47 3.23
CA PHE A 698 -2.49 -2.13 3.98
C PHE A 698 -1.18 -2.25 3.19
N TRP A 699 -0.06 -2.15 3.91
CA TRP A 699 1.29 -2.36 3.40
C TRP A 699 2.07 -3.32 4.29
N ILE A 700 3.02 -4.05 3.69
CA ILE A 700 3.94 -4.94 4.41
C ILE A 700 5.38 -4.59 4.00
N LEU A 701 6.26 -4.39 4.98
CA LEU A 701 7.70 -4.53 4.79
C LEU A 701 8.05 -5.98 5.00
N ASP A 702 8.30 -6.70 3.91
CA ASP A 702 8.69 -8.10 4.00
C ASP A 702 10.15 -8.16 4.49
N ASP A 703 10.36 -8.85 5.60
CA ASP A 703 11.66 -9.11 6.23
C ASP A 703 12.41 -7.91 6.85
N VAL A 704 12.20 -7.71 8.15
CA VAL A 704 12.94 -6.76 9.02
C VAL A 704 14.26 -7.33 9.54
N SER A 705 14.68 -8.54 9.15
CA SER A 705 15.92 -9.14 9.65
C SER A 705 17.19 -8.32 9.38
N PRO A 706 17.32 -7.54 8.28
CA PRO A 706 18.48 -6.66 8.12
C PRO A 706 18.51 -5.55 9.17
N LEU A 707 17.35 -5.02 9.56
CA LEU A 707 17.24 -4.01 10.62
C LEU A 707 17.61 -4.64 11.98
N ARG A 708 17.19 -5.88 12.26
CA ARG A 708 17.59 -6.59 13.48
C ARG A 708 19.08 -6.89 13.53
N GLN A 709 19.74 -7.02 12.39
CA GLN A 709 21.19 -7.22 12.34
C GLN A 709 21.94 -5.89 12.41
N PHE A 710 21.33 -4.78 11.99
CA PHE A 710 21.96 -3.46 11.88
C PHE A 710 22.77 -3.03 13.12
N SER A 711 23.93 -2.42 12.85
CA SER A 711 24.77 -1.69 13.79
C SER A 711 25.44 -0.49 13.09
N ASP A 712 25.82 0.53 13.84
CA ASP A 712 26.48 1.75 13.30
C ASP A 712 27.86 1.49 12.66
N GLU A 713 28.42 0.30 12.86
CA GLU A 713 29.69 -0.10 12.22
C GLU A 713 29.48 -0.64 10.80
N PHE A 714 28.29 -1.13 10.45
CA PHE A 714 28.06 -1.76 9.14
C PHE A 714 28.19 -0.81 7.95
N PRO A 715 27.66 0.43 7.99
CA PRO A 715 27.87 1.39 6.89
C PRO A 715 29.35 1.76 6.69
N LYS A 716 30.24 1.45 7.64
CA LYS A 716 31.68 1.70 7.57
C LYS A 716 32.45 0.54 6.94
N GLN A 717 31.88 -0.67 6.92
CA GLN A 717 32.49 -1.85 6.30
C GLN A 717 32.44 -1.73 4.78
N ASP A 718 33.48 -2.20 4.09
CA ASP A 718 33.50 -2.20 2.61
C ASP A 718 32.35 -3.07 2.05
N VAL A 719 32.12 -4.23 2.69
CA VAL A 719 31.10 -5.23 2.31
C VAL A 719 30.55 -5.90 3.58
N HIS A 720 29.22 -6.08 3.64
CA HIS A 720 28.55 -6.86 4.68
C HIS A 720 27.42 -7.72 4.08
N LEU A 721 27.46 -9.02 4.31
CA LEU A 721 26.40 -9.97 3.95
C LEU A 721 25.55 -10.27 5.19
N TYR A 722 24.26 -9.99 5.11
CA TYR A 722 23.31 -10.24 6.19
C TYR A 722 22.88 -11.71 6.19
N THR A 723 22.66 -12.29 7.37
CA THR A 723 22.04 -13.62 7.48
C THR A 723 20.59 -13.53 7.00
N PRO A 724 20.18 -14.26 5.95
CA PRO A 724 18.80 -14.23 5.47
C PRO A 724 17.80 -14.74 6.51
N SER A 725 16.57 -14.24 6.44
CA SER A 725 15.44 -14.83 7.15
C SER A 725 15.14 -16.26 6.66
N THR A 726 14.38 -17.02 7.44
CA THR A 726 13.94 -18.37 7.03
C THR A 726 13.10 -18.27 5.76
N ALA A 727 13.54 -18.92 4.69
CA ALA A 727 12.79 -19.03 3.45
C ALA A 727 11.80 -20.20 3.51
N TYR A 728 10.73 -20.12 2.71
CA TYR A 728 9.75 -21.19 2.60
C TYR A 728 9.66 -21.67 1.15
N ARG A 729 9.75 -22.99 0.97
CA ARG A 729 9.47 -23.68 -0.29
C ARG A 729 7.97 -23.65 -0.49
N ALA A 730 7.52 -22.70 -1.29
CA ALA A 730 6.14 -22.57 -1.73
C ALA A 730 6.12 -22.57 -3.26
N HIS A 731 5.28 -23.42 -3.84
CA HIS A 731 4.99 -23.39 -5.27
C HIS A 731 4.25 -22.09 -5.57
N ASN A 732 4.82 -21.28 -6.45
CA ASN A 732 4.22 -20.01 -6.86
C ASN A 732 3.74 -20.12 -8.30
N VAL A 733 2.55 -19.58 -8.55
CA VAL A 733 2.14 -19.17 -9.89
C VAL A 733 2.93 -17.92 -10.26
N GLU A 734 3.37 -17.80 -11.51
CA GLU A 734 3.99 -16.58 -12.02
C GLU A 734 3.12 -15.36 -11.70
N ASP A 735 3.76 -14.24 -11.32
CA ASP A 735 3.05 -12.98 -11.14
C ASP A 735 2.26 -12.67 -12.42
N PRO A 736 0.96 -12.33 -12.33
CA PRO A 736 0.18 -12.03 -13.52
C PRO A 736 0.84 -10.88 -14.28
N PRO A 737 0.94 -10.95 -15.61
CA PRO A 737 1.57 -9.89 -16.39
C PRO A 737 0.77 -8.59 -16.21
N LYS A 738 1.41 -7.58 -15.60
CA LYS A 738 0.84 -6.25 -15.29
C LYS A 738 -0.37 -6.33 -14.33
N PRO A 739 -0.17 -6.65 -13.04
CA PRO A 739 -1.26 -6.66 -12.07
C PRO A 739 -1.84 -5.24 -11.95
N VAL A 740 -3.05 -5.04 -12.44
CA VAL A 740 -3.83 -3.81 -12.24
C VAL A 740 -4.93 -4.13 -11.25
N LEU A 741 -5.17 -3.24 -10.29
CA LEU A 741 -6.23 -3.37 -9.28
C LEU A 741 -6.07 -4.54 -8.28
N VAL A 742 -4.84 -5.02 -8.05
CA VAL A 742 -4.56 -6.13 -7.13
C VAL A 742 -3.33 -5.84 -6.26
N GLY A 743 -3.34 -6.39 -5.05
CA GLY A 743 -2.21 -6.35 -4.12
C GLY A 743 -1.06 -7.24 -4.57
N GLN A 744 0.13 -6.93 -4.09
CA GLN A 744 1.36 -7.62 -4.46
C GLN A 744 1.62 -8.79 -3.49
N ASN A 745 2.02 -9.92 -4.04
CA ASN A 745 2.56 -11.03 -3.26
C ASN A 745 3.97 -10.73 -2.72
N PRO A 746 4.41 -11.40 -1.64
CA PRO A 746 5.80 -11.38 -1.25
C PRO A 746 6.66 -12.02 -2.35
N PRO A 747 7.91 -11.57 -2.56
CA PRO A 747 8.75 -12.08 -3.63
C PRO A 747 8.99 -13.60 -3.55
N PRO A 748 8.97 -14.32 -4.69
CA PRO A 748 8.95 -15.78 -4.73
C PRO A 748 10.35 -16.38 -4.49
N GLY A 749 10.76 -16.54 -3.22
CA GLY A 749 11.99 -17.25 -2.86
C GLY A 749 12.68 -16.75 -1.60
N ALA A 750 13.98 -16.96 -1.50
CA ALA A 750 14.82 -16.46 -0.40
C ALA A 750 15.39 -15.07 -0.74
N VAL A 751 15.08 -14.09 0.09
CA VAL A 751 15.61 -12.73 -0.06
C VAL A 751 16.96 -12.64 0.64
N ILE A 752 17.98 -12.23 -0.10
CA ILE A 752 19.35 -12.08 0.36
C ILE A 752 19.70 -10.60 0.38
N TYR A 753 20.11 -10.11 1.53
CA TYR A 753 20.53 -8.73 1.71
C TYR A 753 22.04 -8.63 1.88
N TYR A 754 22.65 -7.66 1.21
CA TYR A 754 24.06 -7.32 1.41
C TYR A 754 24.27 -5.83 1.22
N SER A 755 25.20 -5.22 1.93
CA SER A 755 25.56 -3.81 1.76
C SER A 755 26.99 -3.65 1.29
N VAL A 756 27.20 -2.70 0.39
CA VAL A 756 28.53 -2.32 -0.11
C VAL A 756 28.70 -0.82 0.02
N LYS A 757 29.86 -0.36 0.49
CA LYS A 757 30.09 1.06 0.76
C LYS A 757 30.11 1.90 -0.51
N GLU A 758 30.73 1.38 -1.56
CA GLU A 758 30.79 1.96 -2.90
C GLU A 758 30.37 0.91 -3.92
N ALA A 759 29.81 1.34 -5.06
CA ALA A 759 29.46 0.43 -6.14
C ALA A 759 30.72 -0.31 -6.63
N PRO A 760 30.75 -1.66 -6.57
CA PRO A 760 31.93 -2.44 -6.95
C PRO A 760 32.33 -2.22 -8.41
N LYS A 761 33.63 -2.11 -8.67
CA LYS A 761 34.18 -2.04 -10.04
C LYS A 761 34.53 -3.43 -10.59
N GLY A 762 34.87 -4.37 -9.70
CA GLY A 762 35.13 -5.75 -10.05
C GLY A 762 33.86 -6.60 -10.11
N GLU A 763 34.04 -7.88 -10.40
CA GLU A 763 32.94 -8.85 -10.41
C GLU A 763 32.38 -9.05 -8.99
N THR A 764 31.05 -8.98 -8.88
CA THR A 764 30.32 -9.43 -7.70
C THR A 764 29.71 -10.79 -8.00
N VAL A 765 29.92 -11.73 -7.09
CA VAL A 765 29.45 -13.11 -7.23
C VAL A 765 28.63 -13.49 -6.00
N ILE A 766 27.43 -14.03 -6.22
CA ILE A 766 26.60 -14.64 -5.18
C ILE A 766 26.50 -16.14 -5.48
N GLU A 767 26.89 -16.96 -4.52
CA GLU A 767 26.81 -18.42 -4.58
C GLU A 767 25.89 -18.94 -3.50
N ILE A 768 25.01 -19.88 -3.87
CA ILE A 768 24.22 -20.65 -2.94
C ILE A 768 24.89 -22.01 -2.78
N LEU A 769 25.10 -22.42 -1.53
CA LEU A 769 25.76 -23.66 -1.18
C LEU A 769 24.83 -24.57 -0.37
N ASP A 770 24.96 -25.88 -0.57
CA ASP A 770 24.30 -26.88 0.25
C ASP A 770 24.91 -26.96 1.67
N ALA A 771 24.37 -27.84 2.51
CA ALA A 771 24.87 -28.09 3.86
C ALA A 771 26.32 -28.61 3.89
N SER A 772 26.82 -29.21 2.80
CA SER A 772 28.18 -29.74 2.68
C SER A 772 29.17 -28.71 2.12
N GLY A 773 28.70 -27.52 1.72
CA GLY A 773 29.53 -26.47 1.12
C GLY A 773 29.73 -26.61 -0.40
N ASN A 774 28.93 -27.44 -1.09
CA ASN A 774 28.96 -27.51 -2.54
C ASN A 774 28.14 -26.37 -3.13
N VAL A 775 28.64 -25.71 -4.18
CA VAL A 775 27.91 -24.66 -4.89
C VAL A 775 26.80 -25.29 -5.73
N ILE A 776 25.55 -24.94 -5.44
CA ILE A 776 24.37 -25.43 -6.16
C ILE A 776 23.84 -24.42 -7.19
N ARG A 777 24.16 -23.13 -6.99
CA ARG A 777 23.79 -22.03 -7.89
C ARG A 777 24.81 -20.90 -7.76
N LYS A 778 25.18 -20.27 -8.88
CA LYS A 778 26.12 -19.14 -8.93
C LYS A 778 25.56 -18.04 -9.83
N TYR A 779 25.60 -16.81 -9.34
CA TYR A 779 25.21 -15.59 -10.05
C TYR A 779 26.40 -14.63 -10.14
N SER A 780 26.47 -13.86 -11.21
CA SER A 780 27.58 -12.92 -11.44
C SER A 780 27.12 -11.58 -12.03
N SER A 781 27.70 -10.47 -11.57
CA SER A 781 27.49 -9.15 -12.17
C SER A 781 28.06 -9.02 -13.59
N ASN A 782 28.95 -9.92 -14.00
CA ASN A 782 29.46 -9.98 -15.37
C ASN A 782 28.50 -10.71 -16.31
N LYS A 783 27.61 -11.57 -15.79
CA LYS A 783 26.65 -12.32 -16.58
C LYS A 783 25.35 -11.55 -16.78
N THR A 784 24.84 -11.64 -18.00
CA THR A 784 23.50 -11.16 -18.37
C THR A 784 22.57 -12.38 -18.36
N GLN A 785 21.33 -12.20 -17.94
CA GLN A 785 20.31 -13.24 -18.03
C GLN A 785 20.18 -13.70 -19.48
N ASN A 786 19.96 -15.01 -19.67
CA ASN A 786 19.67 -15.55 -20.99
C ASN A 786 18.29 -15.06 -21.46
N LEU A 787 18.12 -15.00 -22.78
CA LEU A 787 16.81 -14.78 -23.38
C LEU A 787 16.02 -16.09 -23.34
N ASP A 788 14.79 -16.02 -22.84
CA ASP A 788 13.87 -17.16 -22.86
C ASP A 788 13.10 -17.24 -24.19
N GLU A 789 13.01 -16.13 -24.91
CA GLU A 789 12.45 -16.00 -26.25
C GLU A 789 13.12 -14.83 -27.01
N PRO A 790 13.01 -14.76 -28.35
CA PRO A 790 13.49 -13.61 -29.11
C PRO A 790 12.82 -12.31 -28.62
N LEU A 791 13.61 -11.25 -28.45
CA LEU A 791 13.08 -9.93 -28.06
C LEU A 791 12.27 -9.32 -29.22
N ASP A 792 11.06 -8.88 -28.91
CA ASP A 792 10.35 -7.90 -29.74
C ASP A 792 11.02 -6.52 -29.64
N PRO A 793 10.83 -5.62 -30.63
CA PRO A 793 11.47 -4.30 -30.64
C PRO A 793 11.19 -3.43 -29.40
N GLU A 794 10.07 -3.68 -28.72
CA GLU A 794 9.65 -2.94 -27.52
C GLU A 794 10.07 -3.62 -26.21
N ASP A 795 10.61 -4.84 -26.26
CA ASP A 795 10.97 -5.59 -25.07
C ASP A 795 12.18 -5.00 -24.35
N LYS A 796 12.18 -5.16 -23.03
CA LYS A 796 13.35 -4.79 -22.23
C LYS A 796 14.48 -5.76 -22.54
N LYS A 797 15.67 -5.18 -22.77
CA LYS A 797 16.90 -5.96 -22.88
C LYS A 797 17.14 -6.75 -21.60
N PRO A 798 17.68 -7.98 -21.70
CA PRO A 798 17.95 -8.81 -20.54
C PRO A 798 18.91 -8.11 -19.59
N GLU A 799 18.63 -8.24 -18.30
CA GLU A 799 19.37 -7.56 -17.26
C GLU A 799 20.59 -8.36 -16.80
N LYS A 800 21.56 -7.69 -16.16
CA LYS A 800 22.61 -8.40 -15.42
C LYS A 800 21.99 -9.24 -14.31
N GLU A 801 22.53 -10.43 -14.07
CA GLU A 801 22.07 -11.31 -12.99
C GLU A 801 22.19 -10.61 -11.62
N ILE A 802 23.23 -9.78 -11.46
CA ILE A 802 23.46 -8.95 -10.27
C ILE A 802 23.80 -7.53 -10.71
N LYS A 803 23.16 -6.54 -10.10
CA LYS A 803 23.48 -5.11 -10.26
C LYS A 803 23.80 -4.53 -8.88
N PRO A 804 25.05 -4.64 -8.41
CA PRO A 804 25.43 -4.14 -7.10
C PRO A 804 25.51 -2.60 -7.12
N GLU A 805 24.78 -1.95 -6.22
CA GLU A 805 24.77 -0.50 -6.01
C GLU A 805 25.39 -0.15 -4.65
N ALA A 806 25.85 1.10 -4.47
CA ALA A 806 26.28 1.55 -3.14
C ALA A 806 25.10 1.56 -2.14
N GLY A 807 25.34 1.13 -0.91
CA GLY A 807 24.32 0.96 0.13
C GLY A 807 23.80 -0.47 0.24
N LEU A 808 22.61 -0.62 0.80
CA LEU A 808 21.94 -1.91 0.97
C LEU A 808 21.34 -2.39 -0.37
N ASN A 809 21.68 -3.62 -0.74
CA ASN A 809 21.21 -4.32 -1.92
C ASN A 809 20.32 -5.49 -1.52
N ARG A 810 19.40 -5.84 -2.43
CA ARG A 810 18.43 -6.92 -2.27
C ARG A 810 18.51 -7.85 -3.47
N PHE A 811 18.78 -9.13 -3.23
CA PHE A 811 18.87 -10.18 -4.25
C PHE A 811 17.87 -11.30 -3.94
N LEU A 812 17.25 -11.89 -4.96
CA LEU A 812 16.29 -12.98 -4.79
C LEU A 812 16.87 -14.28 -5.34
N TRP A 813 17.03 -15.28 -4.49
CA TRP A 813 17.21 -16.66 -4.93
C TRP A 813 15.83 -17.31 -5.07
N ASP A 814 15.49 -17.72 -6.29
CA ASP A 814 14.22 -18.40 -6.63
C ASP A 814 14.12 -19.84 -6.09
N LEU A 815 14.99 -20.19 -5.15
CA LEU A 815 15.12 -21.51 -4.51
C LEU A 815 15.48 -22.62 -5.49
N ARG A 816 15.93 -22.34 -6.71
CA ARG A 816 16.27 -23.37 -7.69
C ARG A 816 17.77 -23.63 -7.78
N TYR A 817 18.11 -24.88 -8.05
CA TYR A 817 19.45 -25.30 -8.43
C TYR A 817 19.83 -24.68 -9.79
N GLN A 818 21.10 -24.84 -10.20
CA GLN A 818 21.50 -24.49 -11.56
C GLN A 818 20.62 -25.24 -12.59
N GLY A 819 20.07 -24.48 -13.54
CA GLY A 819 19.30 -25.05 -14.65
C GLY A 819 20.16 -25.90 -15.58
N ALA A 820 19.52 -26.48 -16.60
CA ALA A 820 20.27 -27.17 -17.64
C ALA A 820 21.18 -26.21 -18.41
N SER A 821 22.18 -26.76 -19.12
CA SER A 821 22.93 -26.01 -20.13
C SER A 821 21.99 -25.35 -21.16
N HIS A 822 22.49 -24.40 -21.95
CA HIS A 822 21.69 -23.71 -22.98
C HIS A 822 22.35 -23.84 -24.35
N VAL A 823 21.54 -23.85 -25.41
CA VAL A 823 22.01 -23.79 -26.80
C VAL A 823 21.78 -22.36 -27.32
N PRO A 824 22.83 -21.62 -27.70
CA PRO A 824 22.69 -20.25 -28.20
C PRO A 824 21.68 -20.14 -29.35
N ASP A 825 20.85 -19.09 -29.33
CA ASP A 825 19.81 -18.80 -30.33
C ASP A 825 18.75 -19.91 -30.52
N TYR A 826 18.56 -20.75 -29.50
CA TYR A 826 17.51 -21.78 -29.42
C TYR A 826 16.63 -21.59 -28.18
N TYR A 827 15.31 -21.66 -28.36
CA TYR A 827 14.33 -21.34 -27.34
C TYR A 827 13.34 -22.49 -27.14
N LEU A 828 13.17 -22.90 -25.88
CA LEU A 828 12.17 -23.88 -25.42
C LEU A 828 10.84 -23.17 -25.14
N PHE A 829 10.18 -22.55 -26.14
CA PHE A 829 9.02 -21.68 -25.92
C PHE A 829 8.01 -22.18 -24.86
N GLU A 830 7.29 -23.26 -25.14
CA GLU A 830 6.22 -23.79 -24.25
C GLU A 830 6.72 -24.49 -22.99
N TYR A 831 7.97 -24.97 -22.99
CA TYR A 831 8.48 -25.88 -21.95
C TYR A 831 9.71 -25.31 -21.23
N ARG A 832 9.97 -24.00 -21.34
CA ARG A 832 11.17 -23.33 -20.82
C ARG A 832 11.40 -23.60 -19.33
N ASP A 833 10.33 -23.60 -18.54
CA ASP A 833 10.42 -23.81 -17.10
C ASP A 833 10.92 -25.22 -16.74
N GLY A 834 10.73 -26.19 -17.62
CA GLY A 834 11.25 -27.55 -17.47
C GLY A 834 12.77 -27.65 -17.61
N SER A 835 13.43 -26.62 -18.15
CA SER A 835 14.89 -26.52 -18.20
C SER A 835 15.50 -25.83 -16.97
N ARG A 836 14.67 -25.28 -16.08
CA ARG A 836 15.11 -24.68 -14.82
C ARG A 836 15.63 -25.77 -13.88
N GLY A 837 16.44 -25.36 -12.92
CA GLY A 837 16.93 -26.29 -11.90
C GLY A 837 15.78 -26.75 -11.01
N PRO A 838 15.88 -27.97 -10.43
CA PRO A 838 14.95 -28.42 -9.42
C PRO A 838 14.89 -27.42 -8.25
N MET A 839 13.70 -27.23 -7.68
CA MET A 839 13.58 -26.46 -6.45
C MET A 839 14.32 -27.17 -5.32
N ALA A 840 14.96 -26.40 -4.46
CA ALA A 840 15.76 -26.86 -3.34
C ALA A 840 14.89 -27.57 -2.28
N MET A 841 15.44 -28.65 -1.73
CA MET A 841 14.84 -29.39 -0.62
C MET A 841 14.82 -28.56 0.66
N PRO A 842 13.78 -28.65 1.51
CA PRO A 842 13.83 -28.09 2.86
C PRO A 842 15.08 -28.56 3.61
N GLY A 843 15.79 -27.64 4.26
CA GLY A 843 17.07 -27.93 4.90
C GLY A 843 17.95 -26.71 5.14
N LYS A 844 19.22 -26.98 5.43
CA LYS A 844 20.24 -25.97 5.68
C LYS A 844 21.04 -25.68 4.42
N TYR A 845 21.24 -24.39 4.15
CA TYR A 845 22.02 -23.87 3.04
C TYR A 845 22.97 -22.78 3.54
N GLN A 846 23.85 -22.30 2.67
CA GLN A 846 24.70 -21.15 2.92
C GLN A 846 24.65 -20.21 1.73
N VAL A 847 24.85 -18.92 1.99
CA VAL A 847 25.03 -17.91 0.95
C VAL A 847 26.46 -17.38 1.06
N ARG A 848 27.20 -17.39 -0.04
CA ARG A 848 28.53 -16.80 -0.13
C ARG A 848 28.51 -15.62 -1.10
N LEU A 849 28.87 -14.43 -0.60
CA LEU A 849 29.08 -13.23 -1.40
C LEU A 849 30.58 -13.03 -1.60
N THR A 850 31.02 -12.82 -2.84
CA THR A 850 32.40 -12.47 -3.18
C THR A 850 32.45 -11.17 -3.97
N ILE A 851 33.24 -10.21 -3.49
CA ILE A 851 33.46 -8.91 -4.13
C ILE A 851 34.97 -8.61 -4.07
N ASP A 852 35.56 -8.26 -5.21
CA ASP A 852 36.99 -7.94 -5.33
C ASP A 852 37.91 -9.00 -4.68
N GLY A 853 37.55 -10.27 -4.81
CA GLY A 853 38.30 -11.41 -4.29
C GLY A 853 38.14 -11.70 -2.78
N LYS A 854 37.35 -10.91 -2.06
CA LYS A 854 37.01 -11.16 -0.64
C LYS A 854 35.64 -11.81 -0.53
N SER A 855 35.53 -12.86 0.28
CA SER A 855 34.28 -13.61 0.45
C SER A 855 33.74 -13.54 1.88
N GLN A 856 32.42 -13.45 2.02
CA GLN A 856 31.68 -13.66 3.27
C GLN A 856 30.64 -14.77 3.06
N THR A 857 30.48 -15.64 4.05
CA THR A 857 29.51 -16.74 4.01
C THR A 857 28.62 -16.70 5.25
N VAL A 858 27.31 -16.83 5.05
CA VAL A 858 26.31 -16.87 6.12
C VAL A 858 25.39 -18.08 5.96
N PRO A 859 24.84 -18.64 7.06
CA PRO A 859 23.87 -19.72 6.98
C PRO A 859 22.51 -19.23 6.49
N MET A 860 21.70 -20.14 5.96
CA MET A 860 20.31 -19.91 5.56
C MET A 860 19.49 -21.18 5.81
N GLU A 861 18.23 -21.02 6.21
CA GLU A 861 17.30 -22.13 6.42
C GLU A 861 16.15 -22.05 5.41
N LEU A 862 15.81 -23.20 4.80
CA LEU A 862 14.66 -23.37 3.94
C LEU A 862 13.68 -24.36 4.60
N LYS A 863 12.44 -23.94 4.83
CA LYS A 863 11.37 -24.80 5.37
C LYS A 863 10.35 -25.15 4.30
N LEU A 864 9.63 -26.25 4.50
CA LEU A 864 8.46 -26.59 3.70
C LEU A 864 7.31 -25.64 4.05
N ASP A 865 6.45 -25.32 3.07
CA ASP A 865 5.14 -24.71 3.35
C ASP A 865 4.37 -25.59 4.35
N SER A 866 3.94 -25.01 5.47
CA SER A 866 3.23 -25.73 6.54
C SER A 866 1.88 -26.31 6.12
N ARG A 867 1.34 -25.89 4.96
CA ARG A 867 0.10 -26.42 4.38
C ARG A 867 0.32 -27.75 3.65
N VAL A 868 1.58 -28.07 3.31
CA VAL A 868 1.95 -29.26 2.55
C VAL A 868 2.29 -30.40 3.51
N ASN A 869 1.69 -31.58 3.28
CA ASN A 869 1.96 -32.80 4.03
C ASN A 869 2.58 -33.87 3.13
N VAL A 870 3.91 -33.91 3.09
CA VAL A 870 4.70 -34.87 2.29
C VAL A 870 5.83 -35.44 3.13
N SER A 871 6.18 -36.71 2.91
CA SER A 871 7.33 -37.32 3.58
C SER A 871 8.64 -36.80 2.98
N GLN A 872 9.68 -36.65 3.80
CA GLN A 872 11.01 -36.28 3.32
C GLN A 872 11.54 -37.26 2.26
N ALA A 873 11.22 -38.55 2.40
CA ALA A 873 11.62 -39.59 1.45
C ALA A 873 10.97 -39.42 0.07
N ASP A 874 9.71 -39.01 0.03
CA ASP A 874 8.99 -38.82 -1.24
C ASP A 874 9.44 -37.55 -1.94
N LEU A 875 9.67 -36.47 -1.18
CA LEU A 875 10.24 -35.24 -1.72
C LEU A 875 11.68 -35.46 -2.23
N GLN A 876 12.45 -36.33 -1.57
CA GLN A 876 13.79 -36.70 -2.06
C GLN A 876 13.72 -37.45 -3.40
N LYS A 877 12.77 -38.37 -3.58
CA LYS A 877 12.57 -39.06 -4.87
C LYS A 877 12.22 -38.08 -5.99
N GLU A 878 11.41 -37.07 -5.69
CA GLU A 878 11.07 -35.99 -6.63
C GLU A 878 12.33 -35.25 -7.07
N PHE A 879 13.10 -34.76 -6.09
CA PHE A 879 14.34 -34.04 -6.33
C PHE A 879 15.35 -34.87 -7.12
N ASP A 880 15.54 -36.14 -6.76
CA ASP A 880 16.49 -37.05 -7.41
C ASP A 880 16.12 -37.29 -8.88
N LEU A 881 14.83 -37.46 -9.20
CA LEU A 881 14.39 -37.63 -10.58
C LEU A 881 14.53 -36.33 -11.37
N LEU A 882 14.16 -35.18 -10.78
CA LEU A 882 14.32 -33.87 -11.43
C LEU A 882 15.78 -33.55 -11.72
N MET A 883 16.70 -33.86 -10.80
CA MET A 883 18.14 -33.73 -11.03
C MET A 883 18.59 -34.60 -12.20
N GLN A 884 18.16 -35.86 -12.25
CA GLN A 884 18.47 -36.76 -13.38
C GLN A 884 17.94 -36.24 -14.72
N ILE A 885 16.73 -35.67 -14.75
CA ILE A 885 16.16 -35.06 -15.95
C ILE A 885 17.00 -33.84 -16.38
N ARG A 886 17.32 -32.93 -15.43
CA ARG A 886 18.13 -31.73 -15.68
C ARG A 886 19.52 -32.07 -16.21
N ASP A 887 20.19 -33.05 -15.61
CA ASP A 887 21.53 -33.49 -16.00
C ASP A 887 21.50 -34.12 -17.40
N GLN A 888 20.49 -34.95 -17.69
CA GLN A 888 20.31 -35.52 -19.02
C GLN A 888 20.02 -34.45 -20.07
N LEU A 889 19.19 -33.45 -19.75
CA LEU A 889 18.91 -32.30 -20.62
C LEU A 889 20.16 -31.45 -20.87
N SER A 890 20.99 -31.23 -19.85
CA SER A 890 22.28 -30.54 -20.00
C SER A 890 23.20 -31.29 -20.97
N ARG A 891 23.27 -32.62 -20.83
CA ARG A 891 24.05 -33.47 -21.75
C ARG A 891 23.53 -33.41 -23.19
N VAL A 892 22.21 -33.27 -23.38
CA VAL A 892 21.60 -33.02 -24.69
C VAL A 892 22.13 -31.69 -25.26
N TYR A 893 22.04 -30.61 -24.51
CA TYR A 893 22.47 -29.29 -24.97
C TYR A 893 23.97 -29.14 -25.17
N ASP A 894 24.78 -29.70 -24.27
CA ASP A 894 26.24 -29.73 -24.41
C ASP A 894 26.65 -30.49 -25.68
N THR A 895 25.98 -31.62 -25.97
CA THR A 895 26.21 -32.36 -27.22
C THR A 895 25.82 -31.53 -28.45
N VAL A 896 24.66 -30.88 -28.42
CA VAL A 896 24.23 -30.00 -29.51
C VAL A 896 25.19 -28.85 -29.73
N ASN A 897 25.69 -28.22 -28.66
CA ASN A 897 26.67 -27.14 -28.74
C ASN A 897 27.99 -27.61 -29.38
N GLN A 898 28.49 -28.78 -29.00
CA GLN A 898 29.67 -29.37 -29.64
C GLN A 898 29.42 -29.65 -31.14
N VAL A 899 28.24 -30.21 -31.48
CA VAL A 899 27.85 -30.47 -32.86
C VAL A 899 27.76 -29.19 -33.66
N GLU A 900 27.09 -28.15 -33.17
CA GLU A 900 26.93 -26.87 -33.85
C GLU A 900 28.26 -26.11 -34.01
N ASP A 901 29.15 -26.17 -33.03
CA ASP A 901 30.49 -25.58 -33.16
C ASP A 901 31.31 -26.27 -34.28
N VAL A 902 31.30 -27.60 -34.33
CA VAL A 902 31.94 -28.34 -35.42
C VAL A 902 31.29 -27.99 -36.77
N ARG A 903 29.96 -27.86 -36.83
CA ARG A 903 29.24 -27.44 -38.04
C ARG A 903 29.63 -26.02 -38.46
N LEU A 904 29.80 -25.08 -37.53
CA LEU A 904 30.27 -23.73 -37.81
C LEU A 904 31.67 -23.75 -38.46
N GLN A 905 32.57 -24.57 -37.92
CA GLN A 905 33.92 -24.73 -38.48
C GLN A 905 33.89 -25.38 -39.88
N VAL A 906 33.13 -26.46 -40.07
CA VAL A 906 32.95 -27.15 -41.37
C VAL A 906 32.34 -26.21 -42.41
N ASN A 907 31.30 -25.46 -42.06
CA ASN A 907 30.64 -24.53 -42.98
C ASN A 907 31.50 -23.30 -43.27
N GLY A 908 32.25 -22.81 -42.28
CA GLY A 908 33.26 -21.78 -42.49
C GLY A 908 34.34 -22.23 -43.48
N LEU A 909 34.77 -23.49 -43.39
CA LEU A 909 35.72 -24.07 -44.34
C LEU A 909 35.12 -24.17 -45.76
N LYS A 910 33.88 -24.65 -45.90
CA LYS A 910 33.17 -24.72 -47.19
C LYS A 910 33.07 -23.36 -47.88
N LYS A 911 32.86 -22.28 -47.11
CA LYS A 911 32.79 -20.91 -47.63
C LYS A 911 34.15 -20.36 -48.09
N ARG A 912 35.25 -20.77 -47.46
CA ARG A 912 36.60 -20.26 -47.75
C ARG A 912 37.32 -20.99 -48.88
N LEU A 913 36.98 -22.26 -49.14
CA LEU A 913 37.65 -23.04 -50.18
C LEU A 913 37.11 -22.72 -51.58
N PRO A 914 37.98 -22.47 -52.58
CA PRO A 914 37.54 -22.28 -53.96
C PRO A 914 36.94 -23.57 -54.50
N GLN A 915 35.91 -23.51 -55.34
CA GLN A 915 35.33 -24.70 -55.96
C GLN A 915 36.15 -25.13 -57.20
N ASN A 916 37.17 -25.96 -57.01
CA ASN A 916 38.02 -26.47 -58.09
C ASN A 916 38.34 -27.97 -57.89
N ALA A 917 39.09 -28.56 -58.83
CA ALA A 917 39.36 -29.99 -58.84
C ALA A 917 40.14 -30.49 -57.60
N SER A 918 40.99 -29.65 -56.99
CA SER A 918 41.80 -30.04 -55.82
C SER A 918 41.04 -29.96 -54.50
N THR A 919 40.02 -29.10 -54.38
CA THR A 919 39.22 -28.92 -53.16
C THR A 919 37.89 -29.69 -53.18
N LYS A 920 37.44 -30.16 -54.35
CA LYS A 920 36.16 -30.89 -54.51
C LYS A 920 36.00 -32.08 -53.54
N PRO A 921 37.00 -32.95 -53.31
CA PRO A 921 36.86 -34.06 -52.36
C PRO A 921 36.64 -33.59 -50.92
N VAL A 922 37.30 -32.50 -50.51
CA VAL A 922 37.14 -31.89 -49.18
C VAL A 922 35.74 -31.30 -49.03
N LEU A 923 35.23 -30.60 -50.04
CA LEU A 923 33.88 -30.03 -50.02
C LEU A 923 32.77 -31.09 -49.97
N THR A 924 32.96 -32.23 -50.66
CA THR A 924 32.04 -33.37 -50.58
C THR A 924 32.06 -33.98 -49.18
N SER A 925 33.25 -34.33 -48.66
CA SER A 925 33.36 -34.90 -47.31
C SER A 925 32.85 -33.96 -46.21
N ALA A 926 33.06 -32.65 -46.37
CA ALA A 926 32.50 -31.63 -45.48
C ALA A 926 30.97 -31.62 -45.50
N THR A 927 30.35 -31.84 -46.66
CA THR A 927 28.89 -31.88 -46.80
C THR A 927 28.32 -33.15 -46.18
N ASP A 928 28.95 -34.30 -46.40
CA ASP A 928 28.53 -35.57 -45.81
C ASP A 928 28.64 -35.53 -44.29
N LEU A 929 29.74 -34.96 -43.76
CA LEU A 929 29.92 -34.76 -42.33
C LEU A 929 28.85 -33.82 -41.76
N ASP A 930 28.58 -32.67 -42.39
CA ASP A 930 27.54 -31.73 -41.95
C ASP A 930 26.14 -32.40 -41.91
N GLN A 931 25.79 -33.26 -42.86
CA GLN A 931 24.52 -34.00 -42.82
C GLN A 931 24.43 -34.99 -41.65
N LYS A 932 25.52 -35.70 -41.35
CA LYS A 932 25.58 -36.59 -40.17
C LYS A 932 25.45 -35.80 -38.86
N LEU A 933 26.08 -34.63 -38.78
CA LEU A 933 25.97 -33.71 -37.65
C LEU A 933 24.53 -33.17 -37.47
N ILE A 934 23.87 -32.77 -38.57
CA ILE A 934 22.46 -32.34 -38.56
C ILE A 934 21.56 -33.45 -38.02
N SER A 935 21.77 -34.70 -38.46
CA SER A 935 20.99 -35.85 -37.97
C SER A 935 21.08 -36.01 -36.45
N VAL A 936 22.26 -35.88 -35.85
CA VAL A 936 22.41 -35.98 -34.39
C VAL A 936 21.67 -34.85 -33.69
N ARG A 937 21.82 -33.62 -34.17
CA ARG A 937 21.12 -32.46 -33.59
C ARG A 937 19.61 -32.60 -33.70
N ASP A 938 19.10 -32.97 -34.87
CA ASP A 938 17.65 -33.03 -35.14
C ASP A 938 16.97 -34.21 -34.42
N ASP A 939 17.73 -35.20 -33.94
CA ASP A 939 17.22 -36.22 -33.01
C ASP A 939 17.05 -35.65 -31.58
N LEU A 940 17.89 -34.69 -31.21
CA LEU A 940 17.99 -34.12 -29.87
C LEU A 940 17.09 -32.89 -29.66
N ILE A 941 17.07 -31.93 -30.59
CA ILE A 941 16.36 -30.64 -30.50
C ILE A 941 15.55 -30.32 -31.77
N GLN A 942 14.54 -29.43 -31.67
CA GLN A 942 13.68 -29.04 -32.80
C GLN A 942 13.95 -27.60 -33.28
N VAL A 943 14.92 -27.41 -34.18
CA VAL A 943 15.32 -26.07 -34.65
C VAL A 943 14.29 -25.34 -35.54
N LYS A 944 13.22 -26.02 -35.97
CA LYS A 944 12.17 -25.44 -36.83
C LYS A 944 11.14 -24.62 -36.04
N ILE A 945 11.03 -24.84 -34.74
CA ILE A 945 10.17 -24.06 -33.86
C ILE A 945 10.86 -22.71 -33.65
N LYS A 946 10.24 -21.64 -34.17
CA LYS A 946 10.72 -20.26 -34.10
C LYS A 946 9.71 -19.30 -33.46
N ALA A 947 8.50 -19.78 -33.22
CA ALA A 947 7.45 -19.12 -32.44
C ALA A 947 6.81 -20.10 -31.45
N ASN A 948 6.10 -19.56 -30.45
CA ASN A 948 5.49 -20.33 -29.36
C ASN A 948 4.46 -21.39 -29.82
N GLU A 949 3.74 -21.15 -30.91
CA GLU A 949 2.72 -22.07 -31.45
C GLU A 949 3.24 -23.01 -32.57
N ASP A 950 4.51 -22.90 -32.96
CA ASP A 950 5.11 -23.80 -33.98
C ASP A 950 5.20 -25.26 -33.50
N SER A 951 5.11 -25.48 -32.18
CA SER A 951 4.99 -26.77 -31.51
C SER A 951 3.87 -27.65 -32.09
N LEU A 952 2.80 -27.02 -32.60
CA LEU A 952 1.65 -27.68 -33.22
C LEU A 952 1.98 -28.18 -34.64
N ALA A 953 2.93 -27.54 -35.32
CA ALA A 953 3.33 -27.88 -36.68
C ALA A 953 4.50 -28.89 -36.73
N TYR A 954 5.37 -28.90 -35.71
CA TYR A 954 6.58 -29.71 -35.70
C TYR A 954 6.67 -30.61 -34.46
N PRO A 955 6.89 -31.94 -34.64
CA PRO A 955 7.00 -32.85 -33.50
C PRO A 955 8.16 -32.51 -32.56
N GLN A 956 7.85 -32.48 -31.26
CA GLN A 956 8.82 -32.24 -30.19
C GLN A 956 9.91 -33.33 -30.11
N LYS A 957 11.14 -32.91 -29.77
CA LYS A 957 12.33 -33.77 -29.69
C LYS A 957 12.67 -34.12 -28.24
N VAL A 958 13.82 -34.74 -28.02
CA VAL A 958 14.15 -35.32 -26.71
C VAL A 958 14.25 -34.23 -25.65
N ASP A 959 14.80 -33.06 -25.99
CA ASP A 959 14.94 -31.93 -25.08
C ASP A 959 13.58 -31.42 -24.56
N SER A 960 12.63 -31.08 -25.44
CA SER A 960 11.30 -30.60 -25.06
C SER A 960 10.52 -31.65 -24.27
N LYS A 961 10.70 -32.94 -24.57
CA LYS A 961 10.06 -34.03 -23.83
C LYS A 961 10.65 -34.24 -22.45
N LEU A 962 11.96 -34.06 -22.29
CA LEU A 962 12.61 -34.06 -20.97
C LEU A 962 12.17 -32.84 -20.17
N ALA A 963 12.13 -31.65 -20.78
CA ALA A 963 11.63 -30.44 -20.14
C ALA A 963 10.17 -30.59 -19.70
N PHE A 964 9.28 -31.09 -20.56
CA PHE A 964 7.90 -31.38 -20.20
C PHE A 964 7.78 -32.42 -19.08
N LEU A 965 8.64 -33.45 -19.06
CA LEU A 965 8.69 -34.41 -17.97
C LEU A 965 9.11 -33.74 -16.65
N ALA A 966 10.08 -32.81 -16.68
CA ALA A 966 10.46 -32.04 -15.50
C ALA A 966 9.29 -31.21 -14.96
N LEU A 967 8.52 -30.55 -15.82
CA LEU A 967 7.29 -29.86 -15.42
C LEU A 967 6.29 -30.83 -14.79
N THR A 968 6.08 -32.00 -15.40
CA THR A 968 5.14 -33.01 -14.88
C THR A 968 5.55 -33.56 -13.51
N VAL A 969 6.85 -33.65 -13.24
CA VAL A 969 7.37 -34.15 -11.96
C VAL A 969 7.45 -33.05 -10.91
N GLY A 970 7.79 -31.82 -11.29
CA GLY A 970 8.19 -30.77 -10.37
C GLY A 970 7.26 -29.55 -10.27
N ASP A 971 6.29 -29.38 -11.18
CA ASP A 971 5.36 -28.24 -11.13
C ASP A 971 4.01 -28.64 -10.51
N GLY A 972 3.66 -27.91 -9.45
CA GLY A 972 2.31 -27.86 -8.90
C GLY A 972 2.07 -28.68 -7.63
N SER A 973 2.99 -29.55 -7.22
CA SER A 973 2.88 -30.28 -5.96
C SER A 973 4.21 -30.85 -5.48
N ASP A 974 4.46 -30.77 -4.18
CA ASP A 974 5.52 -31.54 -3.51
C ASP A 974 5.05 -32.99 -3.27
N SER A 975 5.55 -33.96 -4.05
CA SER A 975 5.07 -35.35 -4.01
C SER A 975 6.04 -36.36 -4.63
N ALA A 976 5.88 -37.65 -4.32
CA ALA A 976 6.68 -38.69 -4.98
C ALA A 976 6.36 -38.76 -6.49
N PRO A 977 7.37 -38.94 -7.37
CA PRO A 977 7.11 -39.17 -8.78
C PRO A 977 6.31 -40.44 -9.04
N THR A 978 5.45 -40.38 -10.04
CA THR A 978 4.67 -41.56 -10.48
C THR A 978 5.58 -42.59 -11.15
N GLU A 979 5.18 -43.87 -11.14
CA GLU A 979 5.88 -44.93 -11.88
C GLU A 979 5.98 -44.60 -13.38
N ALA A 980 4.96 -43.93 -13.94
CA ALA A 980 4.96 -43.47 -15.32
C ALA A 980 6.08 -42.47 -15.59
N ALA A 981 6.36 -41.54 -14.66
CA ALA A 981 7.44 -40.57 -14.81
C ALA A 981 8.81 -41.26 -14.95
N TYR A 982 9.11 -42.25 -14.09
CA TYR A 982 10.34 -43.05 -14.21
C TYR A 982 10.43 -43.79 -15.54
N ARG A 983 9.36 -44.46 -15.98
CA ARG A 983 9.35 -45.18 -17.26
C ARG A 983 9.57 -44.25 -18.45
N ILE A 984 8.99 -43.04 -18.43
CA ILE A 984 9.19 -42.04 -19.48
C ILE A 984 10.61 -41.49 -19.44
N PHE A 985 11.18 -41.22 -18.26
CA PHE A 985 12.57 -40.82 -18.13
C PHE A 985 13.52 -41.87 -18.72
N ASP A 986 13.38 -43.15 -18.36
CA ASP A 986 14.20 -44.24 -18.88
C ASP A 986 14.11 -44.36 -20.40
N LYS A 987 12.91 -44.16 -20.96
CA LYS A 987 12.69 -44.16 -22.41
C LYS A 987 13.42 -42.99 -23.09
N LEU A 988 13.26 -41.77 -22.59
CA LEU A 988 13.89 -40.57 -23.17
C LEU A 988 15.41 -40.60 -23.00
N LYS A 989 15.90 -41.07 -21.86
CA LYS A 989 17.33 -41.29 -21.60
C LYS A 989 17.94 -42.25 -22.62
N LYS A 990 17.31 -43.40 -22.87
CA LYS A 990 17.76 -44.35 -23.90
C LYS A 990 17.80 -43.73 -25.31
N GLN A 991 16.83 -42.88 -25.65
CA GLN A 991 16.79 -42.17 -26.94
C GLN A 991 17.95 -41.16 -27.08
N ALA A 992 18.20 -40.36 -26.05
CA ALA A 992 19.35 -39.45 -26.02
C ALA A 992 20.69 -40.20 -26.05
N ASP A 993 20.84 -41.27 -25.25
CA ASP A 993 22.06 -42.07 -25.19
C ASP A 993 22.43 -42.69 -26.54
N ALA A 994 21.44 -43.09 -27.35
CA ALA A 994 21.67 -43.55 -28.72
C ALA A 994 22.24 -42.44 -29.63
N SER A 995 21.79 -41.19 -29.45
CA SER A 995 22.30 -40.03 -30.19
C SER A 995 23.72 -39.66 -29.73
N PHE A 996 24.00 -39.76 -28.44
CA PHE A 996 25.35 -39.55 -27.87
C PHE A 996 26.36 -40.59 -28.37
N ALA A 997 25.96 -41.86 -28.45
CA ALA A 997 26.80 -42.91 -29.01
C ALA A 997 27.10 -42.66 -30.51
N ARG A 998 26.10 -42.19 -31.27
CA ARG A 998 26.29 -41.81 -32.68
C ARG A 998 27.25 -40.62 -32.82
N TRP A 999 27.13 -39.62 -31.95
CA TRP A 999 28.07 -38.49 -31.92
C TRP A 999 29.50 -38.94 -31.66
N ALA A 1000 29.72 -39.78 -30.64
CA ALA A 1000 31.03 -40.31 -30.30
C ALA A 1000 31.65 -41.11 -31.47
N GLU A 1001 30.84 -41.88 -32.21
CA GLU A 1001 31.32 -42.59 -33.40
C GLU A 1001 31.68 -41.64 -34.55
N ILE A 1002 30.89 -40.60 -34.80
CA ILE A 1002 31.20 -39.55 -35.79
C ILE A 1002 32.53 -38.85 -35.44
N GLN A 1003 32.77 -38.54 -34.16
CA GLN A 1003 34.04 -37.95 -33.71
C GLN A 1003 35.22 -38.86 -34.00
N LYS A 1004 35.10 -40.15 -33.66
CA LYS A 1004 36.17 -41.15 -33.78
C LYS A 1004 36.49 -41.51 -35.23
N SER A 1005 35.49 -41.57 -36.09
CA SER A 1005 35.61 -42.05 -37.48
C SER A 1005 35.59 -40.90 -38.48
N ASP A 1006 34.41 -40.33 -38.72
CA ASP A 1006 34.15 -39.35 -39.78
C ASP A 1006 34.93 -38.05 -39.59
N LEU A 1007 34.90 -37.46 -38.39
CA LEU A 1007 35.59 -36.21 -38.09
C LEU A 1007 37.11 -36.39 -38.10
N ALA A 1008 37.62 -37.50 -37.54
CA ALA A 1008 39.05 -37.81 -37.57
C ALA A 1008 39.57 -38.02 -39.01
N ALA A 1009 38.79 -38.72 -39.84
CA ALA A 1009 39.10 -38.89 -41.26
C ALA A 1009 39.08 -37.55 -42.01
N PHE A 1010 38.09 -36.70 -41.72
CA PHE A 1010 37.98 -35.36 -42.30
C PHE A 1010 39.16 -34.46 -41.88
N GLN A 1011 39.52 -34.43 -40.60
CA GLN A 1011 40.67 -33.69 -40.08
C GLN A 1011 41.97 -34.12 -40.78
N LYS A 1012 42.19 -35.43 -40.97
CA LYS A 1012 43.37 -35.95 -41.69
C LYS A 1012 43.40 -35.51 -43.15
N MET A 1013 42.24 -35.51 -43.82
CA MET A 1013 42.11 -35.06 -45.22
C MET A 1013 42.42 -33.57 -45.36
N VAL A 1014 41.92 -32.75 -44.45
CA VAL A 1014 42.10 -31.29 -44.43
C VAL A 1014 43.55 -30.91 -44.07
N ALA A 1015 44.17 -31.61 -43.12
CA ALA A 1015 45.58 -31.44 -42.78
C ALA A 1015 46.52 -31.77 -43.96
N GLY A 1016 46.20 -32.81 -44.74
CA GLY A 1016 46.93 -33.15 -45.96
C GLY A 1016 46.89 -32.09 -47.07
N GLN A 1017 46.02 -31.08 -46.93
CA GLN A 1017 45.88 -29.93 -47.83
C GLN A 1017 46.43 -28.63 -47.23
N ASN A 1018 47.16 -28.70 -46.11
CA ASN A 1018 47.71 -27.54 -45.38
C ASN A 1018 46.64 -26.54 -44.88
N ILE A 1019 45.44 -27.03 -44.59
CA ILE A 1019 44.32 -26.24 -44.08
C ILE A 1019 44.24 -26.39 -42.54
N GLN A 1020 43.83 -25.33 -41.85
CA GLN A 1020 43.67 -25.31 -40.39
C GLN A 1020 42.69 -26.39 -39.90
N ALA A 1021 43.09 -27.11 -38.85
CA ALA A 1021 42.32 -28.23 -38.30
C ALA A 1021 41.01 -27.79 -37.63
N ILE A 1022 39.97 -28.62 -37.77
CA ILE A 1022 38.72 -28.50 -37.02
C ILE A 1022 38.93 -29.11 -35.63
N VAL A 1023 38.48 -28.43 -34.57
CA VAL A 1023 38.66 -28.89 -33.19
C VAL A 1023 37.29 -29.11 -32.56
N VAL A 1024 37.11 -30.20 -31.80
CA VAL A 1024 35.92 -30.36 -30.95
C VAL A 1024 36.16 -29.55 -29.67
N PRO A 1025 35.29 -28.60 -29.32
CA PRO A 1025 35.44 -27.85 -28.09
C PRO A 1025 35.29 -28.80 -26.88
N VAL A 1026 36.17 -28.65 -25.90
CA VAL A 1026 35.97 -29.25 -24.59
C VAL A 1026 34.83 -28.48 -23.94
N THR A 1027 33.69 -29.13 -23.74
CA THR A 1027 32.63 -28.55 -22.91
C THR A 1027 33.14 -28.51 -21.48
N GLU A 1028 33.40 -27.32 -20.94
CA GLU A 1028 33.52 -27.15 -19.50
C GLU A 1028 32.15 -27.53 -18.91
N SER A 1029 32.03 -28.75 -18.38
CA SER A 1029 30.84 -29.16 -17.67
C SER A 1029 30.67 -28.19 -16.50
N SER A 1030 29.58 -27.43 -16.47
CA SER A 1030 29.22 -26.55 -15.35
C SER A 1030 28.75 -27.33 -14.10
N GLY A 1031 29.25 -28.55 -13.92
CA GLY A 1031 29.01 -29.41 -12.77
C GLY A 1031 29.96 -29.07 -11.63
N ALA A 1032 29.41 -28.55 -10.54
CA ALA A 1032 30.06 -28.59 -9.24
C ALA A 1032 30.36 -30.05 -8.85
N GLY A 1033 31.57 -30.29 -8.33
CA GLY A 1033 31.85 -31.44 -7.46
C GLY A 1033 32.30 -32.74 -8.14
N GLY A 1034 33.50 -32.77 -8.70
CA GLY A 1034 34.28 -33.99 -8.93
C GLY A 1034 35.65 -33.87 -8.28
N ALA A 1035 35.80 -34.34 -7.04
CA ALA A 1035 37.09 -34.41 -6.36
C ALA A 1035 38.01 -35.39 -7.10
N GLY A 1036 39.01 -34.86 -7.81
CA GLY A 1036 40.17 -35.65 -8.27
C GLY A 1036 41.21 -35.75 -7.14
N PRO A 1037 41.81 -36.92 -6.87
CA PRO A 1037 42.81 -37.06 -5.84
C PRO A 1037 44.09 -36.34 -6.27
N ARG A 1038 44.61 -35.49 -5.39
CA ARG A 1038 46.02 -35.06 -5.40
C ARG A 1038 46.87 -36.07 -4.66
#